data_AF-R6P5A8-F1
#
_entry.id   AF-R6P5A8-F1
#
_cell.length_a   1.000
_cell.length_b   1.000
_cell.length_c   1.000
_cell.angle_alpha   90.00
_cell.angle_beta   90.00
_cell.angle_gamma   90.00
#
_symmetry.space_group_name_H-M   'P 1'
#
loop_
_entity.id
_entity.type
_entity.pdbx_description
1 polymer ?
#
loop_
_entity_poly.entity_id
_entity_poly.type
_entity_poly.pdbx_seq_one_letter_code
_entity_poly.pdbx_strand_id
1 'polypeptide(L)'
;MKLKRILSGTLAFILGLSVINFSAFAEDRLPAFPGAEGGGMYASGARGGNSIVVYHVTNLNDSGEGSFRDAVSEGNRIIVFDVAGTVMLKTPVKIQKSNITVLGQTVPGEGICIGGDSVMLSNADNIIMRYLRFRMGDDHNTQEDSLGIRRGQNIIIDHCSISWCQDECLSAYQNKNFTAQWCIISESLKESYHEKGSHGYGGIWGGINASFHHNLIATHDSRVPRIGTSQTVHTYEDSLDTDNLIDVRNNVIYNWGLNSSYGGENGTRVNLINNYYKPTEMAKRIGFFEIYRGTKGIGGGTTLYVDGNIMENNAALTADNWQGVTKEIDSTKWNKCENITDGVVVDGVLKSNNEYIEDYPISTDTAQEAYNRVLQEAGASYNRDNTDKRVVDDVKNGTLPTGNKSGVGFVDSPNDVGGYDSLYGNSQLDSDNDGIPDDWENEHGLNPNDSSDAIQLKNGYTNIEVYANSLVENKINLSTKDIKEKIKYVDMLNSREYTTGSWKALMAAVNEAKTVLGNNKSTQSDVDNSLSSINTAISGLIKGGSEEPKSYTGDIDLDGEVTASDSALLFQYVLNKSYIPIESVDLKYADIDHNNVIDSIDVAHILQKSLDSSYNIENITNPITTEVTTETSTENIETVTEESTSQALEKIGSLNIGDLSGYKLTEEYSKDGFILRGAMDNIINIGNSPKVIYNGSIYSKNILFVNNHFYNINFKCDDKCTLGLLIGNVNNNDNYIRVIDNNTNELVKTERNEIKNGYVYVELPYGGDFRIATNQYDTICYRMDLYKNIN
;
A
#
# COMPACT_ATOMS: atom_id res chain seq x y z
N MET A 1 -65.69 -29.84 -20.97
CA MET A 1 -64.46 -30.62 -21.24
C MET A 1 -63.44 -29.66 -21.83
N LYS A 2 -62.31 -29.49 -21.14
CA LYS A 2 -61.00 -29.06 -21.67
C LYS A 2 -60.92 -27.60 -22.17
N LEU A 3 -60.40 -26.72 -21.32
CA LEU A 3 -58.95 -26.42 -21.26
C LEU A 3 -58.45 -25.85 -22.59
N LYS A 4 -58.71 -24.55 -22.81
CA LYS A 4 -58.03 -23.64 -23.76
C LYS A 4 -58.79 -22.31 -23.83
N ARG A 5 -58.64 -21.42 -22.83
CA ARG A 5 -58.93 -19.96 -22.92
C ARG A 5 -58.80 -19.21 -21.57
N ILE A 6 -57.71 -19.38 -20.83
CA ILE A 6 -57.21 -18.37 -19.87
C ILE A 6 -55.69 -18.52 -19.86
N LEU A 7 -55.03 -17.94 -20.87
CA LEU A 7 -53.57 -17.95 -21.00
C LEU A 7 -53.16 -16.66 -21.72
N SER A 8 -53.57 -15.52 -21.15
CA SER A 8 -53.19 -14.17 -21.64
C SER A 8 -53.65 -13.05 -20.70
N GLY A 9 -53.70 -13.28 -19.37
CA GLY A 9 -54.19 -12.28 -18.41
C GLY A 9 -53.67 -12.37 -16.97
N THR A 10 -52.73 -13.28 -16.68
CA THR A 10 -52.15 -13.44 -15.33
C THR A 10 -50.65 -13.68 -15.38
N LEU A 11 -49.97 -13.05 -16.35
CA LEU A 11 -48.50 -13.01 -16.43
C LEU A 11 -47.95 -11.57 -16.56
N ALA A 12 -48.83 -10.56 -16.49
CA ALA A 12 -48.47 -9.14 -16.64
C ALA A 12 -48.65 -8.31 -15.35
N PHE A 13 -48.93 -8.95 -14.20
CA PHE A 13 -49.01 -8.27 -12.90
C PHE A 13 -47.97 -8.77 -11.87
N ILE A 14 -47.09 -9.69 -12.26
CA ILE A 14 -45.99 -10.21 -11.41
C ILE A 14 -44.60 -9.87 -12.00
N LEU A 15 -44.54 -9.07 -13.08
CA LEU A 15 -43.29 -8.64 -13.74
C LEU A 15 -43.06 -7.12 -13.65
N GLY A 16 -43.73 -6.45 -12.70
CA GLY A 16 -43.64 -4.98 -12.52
C GLY A 16 -43.31 -4.53 -11.09
N LEU A 17 -42.87 -5.42 -10.20
CA LEU A 17 -42.66 -5.09 -8.77
C LEU A 17 -41.41 -5.72 -8.15
N SER A 18 -40.39 -6.07 -8.95
CA SER A 18 -39.18 -6.72 -8.44
C SER A 18 -37.90 -6.25 -9.11
N VAL A 19 -37.76 -4.94 -9.33
CA VAL A 19 -36.44 -4.29 -9.46
C VAL A 19 -36.48 -2.98 -8.69
N ILE A 20 -36.78 -3.06 -7.39
CA ILE A 20 -36.07 -2.16 -6.48
C ILE A 20 -34.72 -2.84 -6.34
N ASN A 21 -33.76 -2.41 -7.17
CA ASN A 21 -32.36 -2.61 -6.85
C ASN A 21 -32.15 -1.92 -5.50
N PHE A 22 -32.30 -2.69 -4.41
CA PHE A 22 -31.47 -2.47 -3.25
C PHE A 22 -30.06 -2.86 -3.69
N SER A 23 -29.41 -1.96 -4.44
CA SER A 23 -28.01 -1.70 -4.17
C SER A 23 -28.01 -1.26 -2.71
N ALA A 24 -27.89 -2.22 -1.80
CA ALA A 24 -27.35 -1.93 -0.49
C ALA A 24 -25.99 -1.33 -0.82
N PHE A 25 -25.91 0.00 -0.77
CA PHE A 25 -24.63 0.66 -0.63
C PHE A 25 -24.01 -0.03 0.59
N ALA A 26 -22.98 -0.84 0.38
CA ALA A 26 -22.05 -1.12 1.44
C ALA A 26 -21.57 0.26 1.86
N GLU A 27 -22.03 0.73 3.01
CA GLU A 27 -21.49 1.91 3.63
C GLU A 27 -19.99 1.61 3.76
N ASP A 28 -19.13 2.37 3.07
CA ASP A 28 -17.68 2.26 3.21
C ASP A 28 -17.38 2.58 4.69
N ARG A 29 -17.33 1.53 5.53
CA ARG A 29 -17.11 1.66 6.96
C ARG A 29 -15.72 2.25 7.17
N LEU A 30 -15.63 3.34 7.93
CA LEU A 30 -14.37 4.01 8.18
C LEU A 30 -13.45 3.11 9.03
N PRO A 31 -12.22 2.79 8.58
CA PRO A 31 -11.26 2.08 9.40
C PRO A 31 -10.89 2.86 10.67
N ALA A 32 -10.43 2.17 11.71
CA ALA A 32 -10.02 2.75 12.98
C ALA A 32 -8.92 3.80 12.81
N PHE A 33 -8.05 3.60 11.84
CA PHE A 33 -7.04 4.54 11.37
C PHE A 33 -6.55 4.06 9.99
N PRO A 34 -5.90 4.90 9.19
CA PRO A 34 -5.25 4.46 7.95
C PRO A 34 -4.27 3.30 8.25
N GLY A 35 -4.48 2.14 7.62
CA GLY A 35 -3.68 0.93 7.84
C GLY A 35 -4.20 -0.02 8.93
N ALA A 36 -5.38 0.23 9.51
CA ALA A 36 -6.08 -0.76 10.33
C ALA A 36 -6.66 -1.89 9.43
N GLU A 37 -6.40 -3.15 9.77
CA GLU A 37 -6.82 -4.32 9.01
C GLU A 37 -7.44 -5.40 9.91
N GLY A 38 -8.13 -6.37 9.30
CA GLY A 38 -8.69 -7.52 10.01
C GLY A 38 -9.92 -7.24 10.90
N GLY A 39 -10.21 -8.16 11.82
CA GLY A 39 -11.53 -8.24 12.47
C GLY A 39 -11.93 -7.02 13.30
N GLY A 40 -10.97 -6.34 13.92
CA GLY A 40 -11.14 -5.12 14.71
C GLY A 40 -10.98 -3.82 13.92
N MET A 41 -10.74 -3.88 12.60
CA MET A 41 -10.37 -2.72 11.79
C MET A 41 -11.40 -1.58 11.80
N TYR A 42 -12.66 -1.84 12.11
CA TYR A 42 -13.71 -0.81 12.18
C TYR A 42 -14.03 -0.35 13.61
N ALA A 43 -13.13 -0.62 14.57
CA ALA A 43 -13.21 0.02 15.88
C ALA A 43 -13.21 1.55 15.68
N SER A 44 -14.28 2.21 16.12
CA SER A 44 -14.41 3.66 16.04
C SER A 44 -13.79 4.36 17.25
N GLY A 45 -13.47 3.61 18.33
CA GLY A 45 -12.89 4.15 19.55
C GLY A 45 -13.77 5.24 20.16
N ALA A 46 -13.15 6.25 20.77
CA ALA A 46 -13.86 7.38 21.35
C ALA A 46 -14.70 8.17 20.34
N ARG A 47 -14.33 8.18 19.05
CA ARG A 47 -15.05 8.86 17.97
C ARG A 47 -16.48 8.33 17.78
N GLY A 48 -16.73 7.07 18.13
CA GLY A 48 -18.07 6.47 18.13
C GLY A 48 -18.90 6.78 19.37
N GLY A 49 -18.31 7.51 20.34
CA GLY A 49 -18.97 7.93 21.56
C GLY A 49 -19.89 9.13 21.37
N ASN A 50 -20.91 9.24 22.22
CA ASN A 50 -21.88 10.35 22.15
C ASN A 50 -21.34 11.70 22.68
N SER A 51 -20.22 11.68 23.40
CA SER A 51 -19.60 12.87 23.99
C SER A 51 -18.11 12.61 24.17
N ILE A 52 -17.30 13.03 23.19
CA ILE A 52 -15.86 12.83 23.18
C ILE A 52 -15.21 13.78 24.18
N VAL A 53 -14.30 13.24 24.99
CA VAL A 53 -13.43 14.01 25.88
C VAL A 53 -11.98 13.72 25.49
N VAL A 54 -11.21 14.75 25.16
CA VAL A 54 -9.75 14.62 25.13
C VAL A 54 -9.25 14.63 26.57
N TYR A 55 -8.49 13.61 26.95
CA TYR A 55 -7.98 13.44 28.30
C TYR A 55 -6.47 13.28 28.28
N HIS A 56 -5.78 14.13 29.05
CA HIS A 56 -4.33 14.17 29.13
C HIS A 56 -3.81 13.33 30.30
N VAL A 57 -2.89 12.40 30.01
CA VAL A 57 -2.03 11.81 31.02
C VAL A 57 -0.87 12.78 31.28
N THR A 58 -0.90 13.44 32.43
CA THR A 58 0.00 14.53 32.81
C THR A 58 1.08 14.12 33.81
N ASN A 59 1.00 12.90 34.34
CA ASN A 59 1.96 12.41 35.33
C ASN A 59 2.12 10.88 35.29
N LEU A 60 3.24 10.42 35.85
CA LEU A 60 3.62 9.00 35.91
C LEU A 60 3.15 8.31 37.20
N ASN A 61 2.24 8.92 37.96
CA ASN A 61 1.74 8.31 39.19
C ASN A 61 0.85 7.10 38.86
N ASP A 62 0.83 6.10 39.75
CA ASP A 62 -0.04 4.92 39.64
C ASP A 62 -1.54 5.26 39.62
N SER A 63 -1.95 6.34 40.29
CA SER A 63 -3.35 6.75 40.43
C SER A 63 -3.49 8.25 40.73
N GLY A 64 -4.71 8.77 40.61
CA GLY A 64 -5.05 10.18 40.78
C GLY A 64 -5.26 10.88 39.44
N GLU A 65 -5.78 12.11 39.50
CA GLU A 65 -6.02 12.93 38.31
C GLU A 65 -4.76 13.06 37.44
N GLY A 66 -4.93 12.90 36.12
CA GLY A 66 -3.84 12.93 35.14
C GLY A 66 -2.97 11.67 35.09
N SER A 67 -3.27 10.63 35.85
CA SER A 67 -2.60 9.32 35.72
C SER A 67 -3.20 8.49 34.57
N PHE A 68 -2.44 7.54 34.04
CA PHE A 68 -2.96 6.56 33.06
C PHE A 68 -4.19 5.81 33.60
N ARG A 69 -4.17 5.43 34.88
CA ARG A 69 -5.30 4.76 35.54
C ARG A 69 -6.56 5.62 35.55
N ASP A 70 -6.43 6.92 35.81
CA ASP A 70 -7.58 7.82 35.76
C ASP A 70 -8.06 8.03 34.31
N ALA A 71 -7.14 8.15 33.36
CA ALA A 71 -7.47 8.34 31.95
C ALA A 71 -8.39 7.23 31.40
N VAL A 72 -8.09 5.97 31.71
CA VAL A 72 -8.88 4.80 31.24
C VAL A 72 -10.06 4.43 32.13
N SER A 73 -10.34 5.20 33.19
CA SER A 73 -11.41 4.90 34.16
C SER A 73 -12.81 5.25 33.68
N GLU A 74 -12.93 6.07 32.63
CA GLU A 74 -14.19 6.46 31.99
C GLU A 74 -14.15 6.25 30.47
N GLY A 75 -15.33 6.14 29.86
CA GLY A 75 -15.49 5.93 28.42
C GLY A 75 -15.63 7.24 27.63
N ASN A 76 -15.71 7.11 26.30
CA ASN A 76 -15.75 8.22 25.33
C ASN A 76 -14.53 9.16 25.43
N ARG A 77 -13.34 8.59 25.63
CA ARG A 77 -12.10 9.36 25.83
C ARG A 77 -11.07 9.10 24.75
N ILE A 78 -10.59 10.18 24.13
CA ILE A 78 -9.33 10.18 23.38
C ILE A 78 -8.24 10.52 24.39
N ILE A 79 -7.33 9.57 24.63
CA ILE A 79 -6.28 9.68 25.63
C ILE A 79 -4.97 10.03 24.93
N VAL A 80 -4.41 11.17 25.31
CA VAL A 80 -3.11 11.71 24.91
C VAL A 80 -2.20 11.87 26.13
N PHE A 81 -0.94 12.22 25.92
CA PHE A 81 0.09 12.20 26.95
C PHE A 81 0.97 13.45 26.91
N ASP A 82 1.15 14.09 28.06
CA ASP A 82 2.04 15.24 28.23
C ASP A 82 3.37 14.84 28.88
N VAL A 83 3.54 13.55 29.19
CA VAL A 83 4.73 13.02 29.85
C VAL A 83 5.20 11.74 29.18
N ALA A 84 6.52 11.63 29.02
CA ALA A 84 7.20 10.38 28.69
C ALA A 84 7.69 9.71 29.98
N GLY A 85 7.85 8.39 29.95
CA GLY A 85 8.38 7.65 31.11
C GLY A 85 7.68 6.33 31.37
N THR A 86 7.95 5.79 32.56
CA THR A 86 7.36 4.53 33.01
C THR A 86 6.39 4.79 34.15
N VAL A 87 5.12 4.44 33.94
CA VAL A 87 4.10 4.39 35.00
C VAL A 87 4.26 3.05 35.72
N MET A 88 4.70 3.10 36.98
CA MET A 88 4.84 1.91 37.83
C MET A 88 3.54 1.66 38.61
N LEU A 89 2.73 0.75 38.09
CA LEU A 89 1.46 0.33 38.69
C LEU A 89 1.70 -0.40 40.00
N LYS A 90 0.84 -0.15 40.99
CA LYS A 90 0.85 -0.83 42.30
C LYS A 90 -0.18 -1.97 42.40
N THR A 91 -1.13 -1.95 41.49
CA THR A 91 -2.22 -2.93 41.37
C THR A 91 -2.66 -2.99 39.90
N PRO A 92 -3.37 -4.04 39.46
CA PRO A 92 -3.81 -4.11 38.08
C PRO A 92 -4.71 -2.93 37.68
N VAL A 93 -4.56 -2.44 36.45
CA VAL A 93 -5.50 -1.47 35.84
C VAL A 93 -6.60 -2.25 35.13
N LYS A 94 -7.86 -1.97 35.48
CA LYS A 94 -9.03 -2.59 34.85
C LYS A 94 -9.75 -1.57 33.99
N ILE A 95 -9.79 -1.81 32.69
CA ILE A 95 -10.51 -1.01 31.70
C ILE A 95 -11.84 -1.70 31.44
N GLN A 96 -12.91 -1.09 31.97
CA GLN A 96 -14.28 -1.63 31.95
C GLN A 96 -15.27 -0.66 31.29
N LYS A 97 -14.75 0.30 30.53
CA LYS A 97 -15.51 1.36 29.87
C LYS A 97 -15.23 1.34 28.39
N SER A 98 -16.27 1.60 27.60
CA SER A 98 -16.23 1.53 26.14
C SER A 98 -15.88 2.87 25.49
N ASN A 99 -15.60 2.83 24.19
CA ASN A 99 -15.30 4.02 23.36
C ASN A 99 -14.04 4.74 23.86
N ILE A 100 -12.91 4.03 23.88
CA ILE A 100 -11.62 4.59 24.31
C ILE A 100 -10.64 4.52 23.13
N THR A 101 -9.97 5.63 22.85
CA THR A 101 -8.85 5.69 21.90
C THR A 101 -7.61 6.12 22.67
N VAL A 102 -6.58 5.26 22.76
CA VAL A 102 -5.30 5.61 23.40
C VAL A 102 -4.25 5.83 22.32
N LEU A 103 -3.80 7.07 22.18
CA LEU A 103 -2.87 7.51 21.14
C LEU A 103 -1.44 7.57 21.70
N GLY A 104 -0.79 6.43 21.93
CA GLY A 104 0.57 6.39 22.48
C GLY A 104 1.63 7.07 21.60
N GLN A 105 1.35 7.28 20.32
CA GLN A 105 2.23 8.02 19.43
C GLN A 105 2.25 9.54 19.68
N THR A 106 1.30 10.10 20.45
CA THR A 106 1.33 11.52 20.85
C THR A 106 2.21 11.76 22.07
N VAL A 107 2.72 10.71 22.71
CA VAL A 107 3.63 10.87 23.86
C VAL A 107 4.90 11.61 23.41
N PRO A 108 5.37 12.61 24.17
CA PRO A 108 6.60 13.31 23.81
C PRO A 108 7.83 12.38 23.81
N GLY A 109 8.81 12.69 22.98
CA GLY A 109 10.11 12.02 22.96
C GLY A 109 10.02 10.50 22.79
N GLU A 110 10.52 9.75 23.77
CA GLU A 110 10.78 8.31 23.69
C GLU A 110 9.56 7.43 24.04
N GLY A 111 8.43 8.04 24.41
CA GLY A 111 7.17 7.33 24.62
C GLY A 111 6.88 6.94 26.07
N ILE A 112 5.84 6.11 26.24
CA ILE A 112 5.33 5.68 27.55
C ILE A 112 5.48 4.16 27.73
N CYS A 113 5.77 3.74 28.95
CA CYS A 113 5.69 2.35 29.39
C CYS A 113 4.74 2.24 30.59
N ILE A 114 3.83 1.28 30.54
CA ILE A 114 2.98 0.89 31.67
C ILE A 114 3.56 -0.40 32.24
N GLY A 115 4.10 -0.34 33.45
CA GLY A 115 4.75 -1.48 34.07
C GLY A 115 4.45 -1.66 35.53
N GLY A 116 5.06 -2.66 36.16
CA GLY A 116 4.85 -3.02 37.55
C GLY A 116 3.63 -3.90 37.82
N ASP A 117 2.56 -3.82 37.02
CA ASP A 117 1.40 -4.71 37.12
C ASP A 117 0.61 -4.79 35.80
N SER A 118 -0.43 -5.62 35.78
CA SER A 118 -1.25 -5.95 34.61
C SER A 118 -2.18 -4.81 34.16
N VAL A 119 -2.44 -4.74 32.84
CA VAL A 119 -3.57 -4.00 32.25
C VAL A 119 -4.59 -4.99 31.68
N MET A 120 -5.84 -4.86 32.12
CA MET A 120 -6.93 -5.77 31.73
C MET A 120 -8.12 -5.01 31.14
N LEU A 121 -8.50 -5.35 29.92
CA LEU A 121 -9.76 -4.95 29.29
C LEU A 121 -10.79 -6.04 29.52
N SER A 122 -11.92 -5.70 30.15
CA SER A 122 -12.99 -6.69 30.33
C SER A 122 -14.39 -6.11 30.33
N ASN A 123 -15.27 -6.71 29.53
CA ASN A 123 -16.66 -6.24 29.30
C ASN A 123 -16.68 -4.78 28.83
N ALA A 124 -15.77 -4.45 27.92
CA ALA A 124 -15.58 -3.13 27.37
C ALA A 124 -15.42 -3.24 25.85
N ASP A 125 -16.07 -2.33 25.14
CA ASP A 125 -16.22 -2.39 23.68
C ASP A 125 -15.62 -1.16 23.02
N ASN A 126 -15.31 -1.28 21.73
CA ASN A 126 -14.93 -0.16 20.88
C ASN A 126 -13.66 0.55 21.40
N ILE A 127 -12.54 -0.18 21.38
CA ILE A 127 -11.26 0.27 21.94
C ILE A 127 -10.17 0.28 20.87
N ILE A 128 -9.42 1.37 20.81
CA ILE A 128 -8.21 1.52 19.98
C ILE A 128 -7.04 1.79 20.91
N MET A 129 -5.96 1.02 20.82
CA MET A 129 -4.70 1.29 21.54
C MET A 129 -3.52 1.19 20.59
N ARG A 130 -2.69 2.23 20.54
CA ARG A 130 -1.53 2.27 19.65
C ARG A 130 -0.25 2.74 20.33
N TYR A 131 0.90 2.19 19.94
CA TYR A 131 2.24 2.67 20.33
C TYR A 131 2.51 2.71 21.84
N LEU A 132 1.91 1.78 22.60
CA LEU A 132 2.12 1.65 24.05
C LEU A 132 3.08 0.50 24.36
N ARG A 133 3.68 0.54 25.55
CA ARG A 133 4.43 -0.59 26.09
C ARG A 133 3.77 -1.09 27.37
N PHE A 134 3.50 -2.38 27.44
CA PHE A 134 2.95 -3.07 28.60
C PHE A 134 4.00 -4.05 29.12
N ARG A 135 4.59 -3.74 30.28
CA ARG A 135 5.70 -4.50 30.86
C ARG A 135 5.41 -4.81 32.32
N MET A 136 4.62 -5.83 32.55
CA MET A 136 4.12 -6.13 33.90
C MET A 136 5.24 -6.34 34.93
N GLY A 137 6.28 -7.09 34.54
CA GLY A 137 7.42 -7.36 35.40
C GLY A 137 7.13 -8.32 36.56
N ASP A 138 8.02 -8.29 37.54
CA ASP A 138 7.99 -9.11 38.76
C ASP A 138 7.95 -8.27 40.05
N ASP A 139 7.55 -7.00 39.93
CA ASP A 139 7.44 -6.05 41.05
C ASP A 139 6.38 -6.48 42.09
N HIS A 140 5.37 -7.24 41.65
CA HIS A 140 4.29 -7.78 42.48
C HIS A 140 4.07 -9.28 42.20
N ASN A 141 3.55 -10.00 43.19
CA ASN A 141 3.21 -11.43 43.07
C ASN A 141 1.86 -11.65 42.37
N THR A 142 1.59 -10.90 41.30
CA THR A 142 0.36 -10.99 40.52
C THR A 142 0.55 -12.02 39.40
N GLN A 143 -0.33 -13.01 39.29
CA GLN A 143 -0.30 -14.04 38.25
C GLN A 143 -1.32 -13.71 37.16
N GLU A 144 -1.11 -12.59 36.48
CA GLU A 144 -1.98 -12.08 35.43
C GLU A 144 -1.20 -11.91 34.12
N ASP A 145 -1.96 -11.57 33.07
CA ASP A 145 -1.40 -11.26 31.77
C ASP A 145 -0.78 -9.85 31.77
N SER A 146 0.24 -9.59 30.96
CA SER A 146 0.73 -8.20 30.80
C SER A 146 -0.33 -7.31 30.15
N LEU A 147 -0.98 -7.83 29.11
CA LEU A 147 -2.18 -7.25 28.52
C LEU A 147 -3.25 -8.35 28.32
N GLY A 148 -4.28 -8.30 29.15
CA GLY A 148 -5.42 -9.23 29.08
C GLY A 148 -6.66 -8.56 28.46
N ILE A 149 -7.29 -9.20 27.47
CA ILE A 149 -8.45 -8.67 26.75
C ILE A 149 -9.53 -9.74 26.66
N ARG A 150 -10.63 -9.58 27.39
CA ARG A 150 -11.66 -10.61 27.50
C ARG A 150 -13.06 -10.01 27.47
N ARG A 151 -13.98 -10.62 26.72
CA ARG A 151 -15.41 -10.24 26.67
C ARG A 151 -15.63 -8.83 26.14
N GLY A 152 -14.89 -8.43 25.11
CA GLY A 152 -15.09 -7.16 24.41
C GLY A 152 -15.39 -7.34 22.93
N GLN A 153 -15.92 -6.29 22.29
CA GLN A 153 -16.10 -6.26 20.84
C GLN A 153 -15.58 -4.99 20.17
N ASN A 154 -15.15 -5.10 18.91
CA ASN A 154 -14.59 -4.02 18.10
C ASN A 154 -13.34 -3.41 18.77
N ILE A 155 -12.27 -4.19 18.85
CA ILE A 155 -11.04 -3.80 19.54
C ILE A 155 -9.86 -3.97 18.60
N ILE A 156 -9.01 -2.95 18.51
CA ILE A 156 -7.74 -3.01 17.79
C ILE A 156 -6.58 -2.58 18.70
N ILE A 157 -5.58 -3.46 18.76
CA ILE A 157 -4.27 -3.23 19.39
C ILE A 157 -3.26 -3.19 18.25
N ASP A 158 -2.60 -2.05 18.07
CA ASP A 158 -1.69 -1.82 16.95
C ASP A 158 -0.36 -1.26 17.45
N HIS A 159 0.78 -1.76 16.96
CA HIS A 159 2.08 -1.20 17.32
C HIS A 159 2.36 -1.13 18.83
N CYS A 160 1.85 -2.08 19.62
CA CYS A 160 2.15 -2.16 21.05
C CYS A 160 3.28 -3.16 21.33
N SER A 161 4.07 -2.91 22.36
CA SER A 161 5.08 -3.86 22.86
C SER A 161 4.65 -4.43 24.20
N ILE A 162 4.56 -5.75 24.30
CA ILE A 162 4.00 -6.45 25.46
C ILE A 162 5.02 -7.47 25.94
N SER A 163 5.49 -7.34 27.18
CA SER A 163 6.56 -8.18 27.71
C SER A 163 6.48 -8.43 29.21
N TRP A 164 7.31 -9.36 29.69
CA TRP A 164 7.58 -9.61 31.10
C TRP A 164 6.33 -9.97 31.91
N CYS A 165 5.52 -10.88 31.37
CA CYS A 165 4.35 -11.42 32.07
C CYS A 165 4.71 -12.51 33.07
N GLN A 166 3.79 -12.73 34.01
CA GLN A 166 3.81 -13.86 34.95
C GLN A 166 2.95 -15.04 34.45
N ASP A 167 1.79 -14.76 33.83
CA ASP A 167 0.98 -15.75 33.12
C ASP A 167 1.24 -15.66 31.61
N GLU A 168 0.47 -14.85 30.86
CA GLU A 168 0.71 -14.58 29.43
C GLU A 168 1.06 -13.13 29.08
N CYS A 169 1.82 -12.92 28.00
CA CYS A 169 2.09 -11.55 27.54
C CYS A 169 0.81 -10.92 26.97
N LEU A 170 0.26 -11.49 25.90
CA LEU A 170 -0.97 -11.00 25.28
C LEU A 170 -2.02 -12.11 25.16
N SER A 171 -3.03 -12.06 26.03
CA SER A 171 -4.19 -12.93 25.95
C SER A 171 -5.41 -12.14 25.52
N ALA A 172 -5.93 -12.44 24.33
CA ALA A 172 -7.13 -11.83 23.76
C ALA A 172 -8.09 -12.93 23.31
N TYR A 173 -9.08 -13.25 24.13
CA TYR A 173 -10.05 -14.32 23.85
C TYR A 173 -11.42 -14.01 24.44
N GLN A 174 -12.45 -14.76 24.03
CA GLN A 174 -13.84 -14.37 24.30
C GLN A 174 -14.13 -12.97 23.76
N ASN A 175 -13.72 -12.66 22.54
CA ASN A 175 -13.95 -11.36 21.92
C ASN A 175 -14.70 -11.51 20.59
N LYS A 176 -15.22 -10.41 20.07
CA LYS A 176 -15.81 -10.33 18.73
C LYS A 176 -15.22 -9.15 17.97
N ASN A 177 -14.83 -9.31 16.70
CA ASN A 177 -14.22 -8.24 15.91
C ASN A 177 -12.97 -7.68 16.61
N PHE A 178 -11.94 -8.51 16.69
CA PHE A 178 -10.68 -8.18 17.38
C PHE A 178 -9.51 -8.17 16.40
N THR A 179 -8.57 -7.25 16.57
CA THR A 179 -7.29 -7.27 15.88
C THR A 179 -6.14 -6.98 16.83
N ALA A 180 -5.09 -7.80 16.77
CA ALA A 180 -3.75 -7.42 17.20
C ALA A 180 -2.83 -7.40 15.97
N GLN A 181 -2.33 -6.22 15.61
CA GLN A 181 -1.45 -6.04 14.46
C GLN A 181 -0.16 -5.32 14.82
N TRP A 182 0.93 -5.65 14.13
CA TRP A 182 2.22 -4.96 14.28
C TRP A 182 2.71 -4.88 15.73
N CYS A 183 2.38 -5.83 16.60
CA CYS A 183 2.82 -5.82 17.99
C CYS A 183 4.10 -6.62 18.20
N ILE A 184 4.90 -6.24 19.20
CA ILE A 184 5.94 -7.12 19.77
C ILE A 184 5.37 -7.75 21.02
N ILE A 185 5.38 -9.08 21.08
CA ILE A 185 4.92 -9.88 22.21
C ILE A 185 6.10 -10.75 22.58
N SER A 186 6.76 -10.46 23.69
CA SER A 186 8.07 -11.04 23.95
C SER A 186 8.39 -11.25 25.41
N GLU A 187 9.24 -12.24 25.68
CA GLU A 187 9.92 -12.39 26.98
C GLU A 187 8.99 -12.53 28.18
N SER A 188 8.19 -13.59 28.17
CA SER A 188 7.51 -14.03 29.39
C SER A 188 8.51 -14.48 30.46
N LEU A 189 8.22 -14.24 31.75
CA LEU A 189 9.14 -14.53 32.85
C LEU A 189 9.00 -15.98 33.35
N LYS A 190 9.90 -16.87 32.93
CA LYS A 190 9.75 -18.33 33.06
C LYS A 190 9.82 -18.86 34.50
N GLU A 191 10.86 -18.57 35.25
CA GLU A 191 11.01 -19.03 36.66
C GLU A 191 10.74 -17.88 37.63
N SER A 192 9.60 -17.22 37.46
CA SER A 192 9.17 -16.07 38.26
C SER A 192 8.06 -16.44 39.25
N TYR A 193 7.12 -15.53 39.54
CA TYR A 193 6.08 -15.71 40.55
C TYR A 193 4.83 -16.39 39.99
N HIS A 194 4.86 -17.72 39.84
CA HIS A 194 3.70 -18.47 39.36
C HIS A 194 3.43 -19.75 40.19
N GLU A 195 2.16 -19.98 40.61
CA GLU A 195 1.81 -21.05 41.57
C GLU A 195 2.02 -22.47 40.99
N LYS A 196 1.94 -22.58 39.65
CA LYS A 196 2.18 -23.81 38.90
C LYS A 196 3.67 -24.14 38.72
N GLY A 197 4.59 -23.33 39.25
CA GLY A 197 6.04 -23.43 39.00
C GLY A 197 6.42 -22.72 37.70
N SER A 198 7.40 -23.24 36.96
CA SER A 198 7.84 -22.73 35.65
C SER A 198 6.65 -22.39 34.76
N HIS A 199 6.52 -21.10 34.43
CA HIS A 199 5.43 -20.55 33.62
C HIS A 199 5.93 -19.34 32.88
N GLY A 200 5.75 -19.28 31.57
CA GLY A 200 6.13 -18.12 30.80
C GLY A 200 5.61 -18.26 29.38
N TYR A 201 4.44 -17.68 29.11
CA TYR A 201 3.68 -17.97 27.91
C TYR A 201 3.41 -16.73 27.05
N GLY A 202 3.30 -16.94 25.73
CA GLY A 202 3.05 -15.86 24.78
C GLY A 202 1.64 -15.30 24.88
N GLY A 203 0.62 -16.16 24.72
CA GLY A 203 -0.77 -15.70 24.71
C GLY A 203 -1.83 -16.75 24.43
N ILE A 204 -3.05 -16.50 24.89
CA ILE A 204 -4.28 -17.19 24.46
C ILE A 204 -5.04 -16.30 23.47
N TRP A 205 -5.21 -16.75 22.23
CA TRP A 205 -5.80 -15.98 21.13
C TRP A 205 -7.11 -16.59 20.65
N GLY A 206 -8.22 -15.87 20.76
CA GLY A 206 -9.55 -16.38 20.45
C GLY A 206 -10.57 -15.29 20.13
N GLY A 207 -11.69 -15.71 19.56
CA GLY A 207 -12.82 -14.84 19.31
C GLY A 207 -13.53 -15.13 18.00
N ILE A 208 -14.66 -14.45 17.83
CA ILE A 208 -15.42 -14.42 16.58
C ILE A 208 -14.85 -13.31 15.72
N ASN A 209 -14.39 -13.63 14.51
CA ASN A 209 -13.74 -12.66 13.63
C ASN A 209 -12.57 -11.95 14.35
N ALA A 210 -11.58 -12.74 14.79
CA ALA A 210 -10.39 -12.26 15.49
C ALA A 210 -9.16 -12.45 14.60
N SER A 211 -8.39 -11.39 14.38
CA SER A 211 -7.14 -11.44 13.61
C SER A 211 -5.93 -11.10 14.47
N PHE A 212 -4.83 -11.81 14.20
CA PHE A 212 -3.53 -11.62 14.80
C PHE A 212 -2.51 -11.67 13.69
N HIS A 213 -2.04 -10.51 13.21
CA HIS A 213 -1.15 -10.47 12.05
C HIS A 213 0.01 -9.50 12.17
N HIS A 214 1.09 -9.82 11.47
CA HIS A 214 2.30 -8.98 11.44
C HIS A 214 2.87 -8.70 12.85
N ASN A 215 2.69 -9.64 13.78
CA ASN A 215 3.25 -9.51 15.12
C ASN A 215 4.58 -10.27 15.23
N LEU A 216 5.48 -9.77 16.07
CA LEU A 216 6.64 -10.51 16.53
C LEU A 216 6.29 -11.21 17.85
N ILE A 217 6.40 -12.53 17.87
CA ILE A 217 6.21 -13.37 19.05
C ILE A 217 7.56 -13.98 19.40
N ALA A 218 8.23 -13.47 20.44
CA ALA A 218 9.64 -13.76 20.66
C ALA A 218 9.96 -14.20 22.10
N THR A 219 10.51 -15.42 22.22
CA THR A 219 11.04 -15.99 23.47
C THR A 219 9.98 -16.19 24.55
N HIS A 220 9.25 -17.29 24.41
CA HIS A 220 8.29 -17.78 25.41
C HIS A 220 8.48 -19.27 25.67
N ASP A 221 8.24 -19.76 26.88
CA ASP A 221 8.32 -21.20 27.13
C ASP A 221 7.22 -21.97 26.39
N SER A 222 6.05 -21.38 26.13
CA SER A 222 4.97 -22.00 25.35
C SER A 222 3.93 -20.97 24.88
N ARG A 223 2.84 -21.42 24.26
CA ARG A 223 1.68 -20.62 23.81
C ARG A 223 2.08 -19.51 22.85
N VAL A 224 2.62 -19.88 21.69
CA VAL A 224 2.99 -18.91 20.64
C VAL A 224 2.20 -19.14 19.34
N PRO A 225 0.85 -18.94 19.33
CA PRO A 225 -0.08 -18.75 20.45
C PRO A 225 -0.78 -20.06 20.88
N ARG A 226 -1.43 -20.08 22.05
CA ARG A 226 -2.53 -21.04 22.28
C ARG A 226 -3.81 -20.49 21.64
N ILE A 227 -4.42 -21.23 20.73
CA ILE A 227 -5.73 -20.87 20.17
C ILE A 227 -6.82 -21.09 21.21
N GLY A 228 -7.71 -20.11 21.32
CA GLY A 228 -8.81 -20.03 22.26
C GLY A 228 -9.84 -21.15 22.12
N THR A 229 -10.80 -21.14 23.03
CA THR A 229 -11.67 -22.26 23.43
C THR A 229 -10.93 -23.40 24.12
N SER A 230 -11.62 -24.12 25.01
CA SER A 230 -11.16 -25.30 25.74
C SER A 230 -12.37 -25.91 26.49
N GLN A 231 -12.12 -26.83 27.41
CA GLN A 231 -13.16 -27.28 28.35
C GLN A 231 -13.67 -26.16 29.29
N THR A 232 -12.82 -25.17 29.59
CA THR A 232 -13.10 -24.10 30.56
C THR A 232 -13.11 -22.71 29.95
N VAL A 233 -12.78 -22.60 28.66
CA VAL A 233 -12.80 -21.37 27.88
C VAL A 233 -13.79 -21.59 26.74
N HIS A 234 -14.83 -20.75 26.66
CA HIS A 234 -15.82 -20.80 25.58
C HIS A 234 -15.71 -19.54 24.73
N THR A 235 -16.44 -19.49 23.61
CA THR A 235 -16.56 -18.29 22.77
C THR A 235 -17.28 -17.12 23.49
N TYR A 236 -17.52 -16.03 22.75
CA TYR A 236 -18.19 -14.82 23.22
C TYR A 236 -19.68 -15.05 23.48
N GLU A 237 -20.11 -14.80 24.72
CA GLU A 237 -21.51 -14.87 25.19
C GLU A 237 -22.25 -16.16 24.76
N ASP A 238 -23.45 -16.02 24.18
CA ASP A 238 -24.36 -17.10 23.78
C ASP A 238 -24.01 -17.71 22.41
N SER A 239 -22.81 -17.44 21.87
CA SER A 239 -22.38 -17.94 20.56
C SER A 239 -21.91 -19.40 20.63
N LEU A 240 -21.82 -20.06 19.47
CA LEU A 240 -21.26 -21.41 19.40
C LEU A 240 -19.74 -21.35 19.25
N ASP A 241 -19.01 -22.29 19.84
CA ASP A 241 -17.54 -22.35 19.67
C ASP A 241 -17.11 -22.47 18.18
N THR A 242 -17.99 -22.99 17.32
CA THR A 242 -17.82 -23.04 15.86
C THR A 242 -17.90 -21.68 15.16
N ASP A 243 -18.49 -20.67 15.82
CA ASP A 243 -18.57 -19.31 15.28
C ASP A 243 -17.22 -18.59 15.36
N ASN A 244 -16.31 -19.06 16.21
CA ASN A 244 -14.96 -18.52 16.28
C ASN A 244 -14.26 -18.63 14.91
N LEU A 245 -13.55 -17.57 14.55
CA LEU A 245 -12.56 -17.55 13.51
C LEU A 245 -11.34 -16.81 14.05
N ILE A 246 -10.22 -17.51 14.15
CA ILE A 246 -8.95 -16.95 14.56
C ILE A 246 -8.01 -16.96 13.36
N ASP A 247 -7.70 -15.77 12.87
CA ASP A 247 -6.80 -15.57 11.75
C ASP A 247 -5.39 -15.23 12.24
N VAL A 248 -4.48 -16.19 12.15
CA VAL A 248 -3.07 -16.04 12.52
C VAL A 248 -2.25 -15.99 11.24
N ARG A 249 -1.89 -14.78 10.80
CA ARG A 249 -1.19 -14.61 9.53
C ARG A 249 0.00 -13.66 9.59
N ASN A 250 1.05 -13.94 8.80
CA ASN A 250 2.22 -13.06 8.69
C ASN A 250 2.92 -12.70 10.01
N ASN A 251 2.83 -13.53 11.04
CA ASN A 251 3.56 -13.32 12.28
C ASN A 251 4.98 -13.91 12.18
N VAL A 252 5.91 -13.36 12.96
CA VAL A 252 7.25 -13.92 13.19
C VAL A 252 7.28 -14.57 14.56
N ILE A 253 7.54 -15.87 14.60
CA ILE A 253 7.60 -16.66 15.84
C ILE A 253 9.04 -17.09 16.05
N TYR A 254 9.68 -16.52 17.07
CA TYR A 254 11.08 -16.78 17.39
C TYR A 254 11.21 -17.37 18.80
N ASN A 255 11.94 -18.48 18.90
CA ASN A 255 12.30 -19.14 20.16
C ASN A 255 11.10 -19.55 21.05
N TRP A 256 10.98 -20.85 21.29
CA TRP A 256 10.04 -21.38 22.28
C TRP A 256 10.63 -22.55 23.06
N GLY A 257 10.05 -22.90 24.21
CA GLY A 257 10.49 -24.03 25.03
C GLY A 257 9.78 -25.34 24.72
N LEU A 258 8.49 -25.39 25.00
CA LEU A 258 7.62 -26.55 24.88
C LEU A 258 6.86 -26.55 23.55
N ASN A 259 5.77 -25.80 23.45
CA ASN A 259 4.86 -25.81 22.30
C ASN A 259 4.97 -24.53 21.49
N SER A 260 4.79 -24.65 20.17
CA SER A 260 4.48 -23.53 19.31
C SER A 260 3.00 -23.16 19.43
N SER A 261 2.23 -23.30 18.35
CA SER A 261 0.79 -23.05 18.33
C SER A 261 -0.02 -24.30 18.64
N TYR A 262 -1.06 -24.21 19.46
CA TYR A 262 -1.89 -25.36 19.86
C TYR A 262 -3.25 -24.95 20.41
N GLY A 263 -4.18 -25.90 20.60
CA GLY A 263 -5.51 -25.61 21.18
C GLY A 263 -6.62 -25.59 20.12
N GLY A 264 -7.57 -24.67 20.22
CA GLY A 264 -8.66 -24.55 19.23
C GLY A 264 -9.65 -25.71 19.29
N GLU A 265 -10.04 -26.13 20.49
CA GLU A 265 -11.02 -27.18 20.70
C GLU A 265 -12.44 -26.79 20.20
N ASN A 266 -13.40 -27.73 20.28
CA ASN A 266 -14.84 -27.49 20.07
C ASN A 266 -15.26 -26.95 18.67
N GLY A 267 -14.50 -27.25 17.62
CA GLY A 267 -14.84 -26.90 16.24
C GLY A 267 -14.32 -25.53 15.79
N THR A 268 -13.51 -24.87 16.61
CA THR A 268 -12.94 -23.54 16.34
C THR A 268 -12.26 -23.48 14.97
N ARG A 269 -12.58 -22.44 14.18
CA ARG A 269 -11.97 -22.20 12.87
C ARG A 269 -10.68 -21.39 13.03
N VAL A 270 -9.61 -21.83 12.37
CA VAL A 270 -8.28 -21.23 12.47
C VAL A 270 -7.64 -21.15 11.09
N ASN A 271 -7.14 -19.96 10.74
CA ASN A 271 -6.20 -19.78 9.65
C ASN A 271 -4.77 -19.66 10.24
N LEU A 272 -3.82 -20.42 9.70
CA LEU A 272 -2.38 -20.27 9.94
C LEU A 272 -1.70 -20.01 8.60
N ILE A 273 -1.49 -18.74 8.25
CA ILE A 273 -1.10 -18.35 6.89
C ILE A 273 0.21 -17.55 6.91
N ASN A 274 1.19 -17.96 6.12
CA ASN A 274 2.41 -17.18 5.86
C ASN A 274 3.14 -16.67 7.12
N ASN A 275 3.11 -17.42 8.22
CA ASN A 275 3.90 -17.09 9.40
C ASN A 275 5.34 -17.61 9.25
N TYR A 276 6.30 -16.91 9.84
CA TYR A 276 7.72 -17.27 9.85
C TYR A 276 8.13 -17.83 11.21
N TYR A 277 8.44 -19.12 11.29
CA TYR A 277 8.89 -19.78 12.51
C TYR A 277 10.40 -19.95 12.49
N LYS A 278 11.09 -19.39 13.49
CA LYS A 278 12.53 -19.48 13.69
C LYS A 278 12.83 -20.18 15.03
N PRO A 279 12.92 -21.53 15.04
CA PRO A 279 13.25 -22.28 16.24
C PRO A 279 14.71 -22.06 16.65
N THR A 280 14.98 -22.25 17.94
CA THR A 280 16.33 -22.27 18.51
C THR A 280 16.60 -23.65 19.13
N GLU A 281 17.78 -23.84 19.71
CA GLU A 281 18.10 -25.03 20.51
C GLU A 281 17.17 -25.27 21.70
N MET A 282 16.38 -24.28 22.11
CA MET A 282 15.40 -24.40 23.20
C MET A 282 14.09 -25.07 22.76
N ALA A 283 13.78 -25.04 21.46
CA ALA A 283 12.51 -25.52 20.92
C ALA A 283 12.41 -27.03 20.97
N LYS A 284 11.58 -27.57 21.89
CA LYS A 284 11.41 -29.01 22.05
C LYS A 284 10.43 -29.63 21.05
N ARG A 285 9.37 -28.91 20.69
CA ARG A 285 8.37 -29.38 19.70
C ARG A 285 8.43 -28.48 18.47
N ILE A 286 8.89 -29.07 17.35
CA ILE A 286 9.00 -28.38 16.07
C ILE A 286 7.78 -28.74 15.22
N GLY A 287 6.85 -27.79 15.09
CA GLY A 287 5.62 -27.92 14.33
C GLY A 287 4.89 -26.59 14.25
N PHE A 288 3.87 -26.51 13.39
CA PHE A 288 3.03 -25.32 13.24
C PHE A 288 1.80 -25.39 14.14
N PHE A 289 1.23 -26.58 14.37
CA PHE A 289 0.04 -26.72 15.18
C PHE A 289 -0.04 -28.07 15.91
N GLU A 290 -0.48 -28.02 17.17
CA GLU A 290 -0.66 -29.16 18.04
C GLU A 290 -2.12 -29.30 18.50
N ILE A 291 -2.77 -30.44 18.17
CA ILE A 291 -4.12 -30.75 18.62
C ILE A 291 -4.07 -31.51 19.95
N TYR A 292 -4.65 -30.89 20.98
CA TYR A 292 -4.87 -31.52 22.28
C TYR A 292 -6.14 -32.37 22.27
N ARG A 293 -6.10 -33.55 22.91
CA ARG A 293 -7.32 -34.36 23.06
C ARG A 293 -8.23 -33.73 24.10
N GLY A 294 -9.24 -32.98 23.66
CA GLY A 294 -10.35 -32.57 24.53
C GLY A 294 -10.97 -33.78 25.25
N THR A 295 -11.30 -33.64 26.53
CA THR A 295 -11.78 -34.71 27.43
C THR A 295 -13.20 -35.24 27.14
N LYS A 296 -13.75 -34.99 25.95
CA LYS A 296 -14.99 -35.65 25.47
C LYS A 296 -14.82 -36.03 24.00
N GLY A 297 -15.24 -37.27 23.71
CA GLY A 297 -14.87 -38.05 22.52
C GLY A 297 -14.99 -37.33 21.17
N ILE A 298 -14.19 -37.85 20.22
CA ILE A 298 -14.25 -37.71 18.76
C ILE A 298 -15.44 -36.86 18.30
N GLY A 299 -15.24 -35.53 18.21
CA GLY A 299 -16.28 -34.56 17.86
C GLY A 299 -15.96 -33.08 18.16
N GLY A 300 -15.02 -32.78 19.08
CA GLY A 300 -14.64 -31.40 19.48
C GLY A 300 -13.31 -30.91 18.91
N GLY A 301 -13.03 -31.17 17.63
CA GLY A 301 -11.74 -30.91 16.99
C GLY A 301 -11.48 -29.46 16.58
N THR A 302 -10.29 -29.14 16.08
CA THR A 302 -10.00 -27.84 15.44
C THR A 302 -10.31 -27.90 13.95
N THR A 303 -10.93 -26.86 13.43
CA THR A 303 -11.09 -26.69 11.99
C THR A 303 -9.98 -25.80 11.46
N LEU A 304 -9.07 -26.35 10.67
CA LEU A 304 -7.78 -25.73 10.41
C LEU A 304 -7.52 -25.54 8.91
N TYR A 305 -7.09 -24.34 8.55
CA TYR A 305 -6.43 -24.03 7.29
C TYR A 305 -4.98 -23.64 7.59
N VAL A 306 -4.01 -24.33 6.97
CA VAL A 306 -2.57 -24.05 7.13
C VAL A 306 -1.95 -23.98 5.75
N ASP A 307 -1.32 -22.83 5.43
CA ASP A 307 -0.62 -22.66 4.16
C ASP A 307 0.50 -21.60 4.22
N GLY A 308 1.51 -21.78 3.37
CA GLY A 308 2.61 -20.83 3.12
C GLY A 308 3.50 -20.42 4.32
N ASN A 309 3.37 -21.08 5.47
CA ASN A 309 4.24 -20.87 6.62
C ASN A 309 5.65 -21.42 6.35
N ILE A 310 6.66 -20.71 6.85
CA ILE A 310 8.07 -21.13 6.79
C ILE A 310 8.50 -21.63 8.17
N MET A 311 9.19 -22.77 8.20
CA MET A 311 9.95 -23.22 9.36
C MET A 311 11.43 -23.15 9.02
N GLU A 312 12.14 -22.18 9.60
CA GLU A 312 13.57 -21.96 9.34
C GLU A 312 14.35 -23.25 9.58
N ASN A 313 15.26 -23.56 8.65
CA ASN A 313 16.09 -24.77 8.66
C ASN A 313 15.30 -26.10 8.61
N ASN A 314 14.02 -26.09 8.22
CA ASN A 314 13.22 -27.30 8.02
C ASN A 314 12.46 -27.28 6.68
N ALA A 315 13.13 -27.77 5.64
CA ALA A 315 12.57 -27.80 4.28
C ALA A 315 11.33 -28.70 4.14
N ALA A 316 11.21 -29.76 4.94
CA ALA A 316 10.07 -30.67 4.86
C ALA A 316 8.78 -30.01 5.36
N LEU A 317 8.83 -29.33 6.51
CA LEU A 317 7.69 -28.59 7.05
C LEU A 317 7.34 -27.37 6.19
N THR A 318 8.36 -26.70 5.64
CA THR A 318 8.16 -25.54 4.75
C THR A 318 7.49 -25.94 3.43
N ALA A 319 7.88 -27.07 2.83
CA ALA A 319 7.31 -27.55 1.57
C ALA A 319 5.90 -28.13 1.72
N ASP A 320 5.56 -28.67 2.90
CA ASP A 320 4.25 -29.24 3.21
C ASP A 320 3.89 -28.91 4.66
N ASN A 321 3.16 -27.81 4.85
CA ASN A 321 2.80 -27.33 6.18
C ASN A 321 1.98 -28.34 6.99
N TRP A 322 1.23 -29.22 6.34
CA TRP A 322 0.44 -30.25 7.03
C TRP A 322 1.34 -31.31 7.71
N GLN A 323 2.63 -31.38 7.40
CA GLN A 323 3.58 -32.19 8.18
C GLN A 323 3.86 -31.63 9.56
N GLY A 324 3.65 -30.32 9.75
CA GLY A 324 3.85 -29.63 11.02
C GLY A 324 2.61 -29.66 11.91
N VAL A 325 1.55 -30.35 11.51
CA VAL A 325 0.31 -30.52 12.28
C VAL A 325 0.34 -31.87 12.99
N THR A 326 0.35 -31.84 14.32
CA THR A 326 0.54 -33.04 15.15
C THR A 326 -0.55 -33.19 16.21
N LYS A 327 -0.82 -34.42 16.64
CA LYS A 327 -1.80 -34.76 17.67
C LYS A 327 -1.13 -35.40 18.88
N GLU A 328 -1.72 -35.17 20.04
CA GLU A 328 -1.35 -35.89 21.26
C GLU A 328 -1.69 -37.39 21.13
N ILE A 329 -0.71 -38.24 21.41
CA ILE A 329 -0.92 -39.69 21.60
C ILE A 329 -1.07 -40.00 23.07
N ASP A 330 -0.15 -39.48 23.88
CA ASP A 330 -0.13 -39.47 25.33
C ASP A 330 0.63 -38.22 25.82
N SER A 331 0.75 -38.05 27.14
CA SER A 331 1.38 -36.88 27.75
C SER A 331 2.85 -36.64 27.36
N THR A 332 3.49 -37.62 26.72
CA THR A 332 4.92 -37.60 26.34
C THR A 332 5.15 -37.79 24.84
N LYS A 333 4.12 -38.14 24.05
CA LYS A 333 4.27 -38.50 22.63
C LYS A 333 3.26 -37.79 21.73
N TRP A 334 3.78 -37.29 20.62
CA TRP A 334 3.04 -36.55 19.60
C TRP A 334 3.35 -37.14 18.23
N ASN A 335 2.32 -37.40 17.45
CA ASN A 335 2.47 -37.91 16.08
C ASN A 335 1.91 -36.91 15.09
N LYS A 336 2.48 -36.89 13.88
CA LYS A 336 1.86 -36.24 12.73
C LYS A 336 0.42 -36.74 12.56
N CYS A 337 -0.48 -35.82 12.23
CA CYS A 337 -1.83 -36.19 11.83
C CYS A 337 -1.77 -36.86 10.44
N GLU A 338 -2.28 -38.09 10.32
CA GLU A 338 -2.26 -38.87 9.07
C GLU A 338 -3.67 -38.95 8.46
N ASN A 339 -3.76 -39.19 7.14
CA ASN A 339 -5.02 -39.34 6.40
C ASN A 339 -5.98 -38.14 6.47
N ILE A 340 -5.44 -36.95 6.73
CA ILE A 340 -6.22 -35.70 6.78
C ILE A 340 -6.78 -35.43 5.37
N THR A 341 -8.11 -35.51 5.24
CA THR A 341 -8.84 -35.25 3.99
C THR A 341 -9.86 -34.14 4.21
N ASP A 342 -10.11 -33.36 3.16
CA ASP A 342 -11.00 -32.20 3.22
C ASP A 342 -12.42 -32.58 3.64
N GLY A 343 -12.98 -31.83 4.59
CA GLY A 343 -14.33 -32.07 5.12
C GLY A 343 -14.49 -33.36 5.94
N VAL A 344 -13.40 -34.08 6.25
CA VAL A 344 -13.42 -35.28 7.09
C VAL A 344 -12.69 -35.01 8.39
N VAL A 345 -13.38 -35.22 9.52
CA VAL A 345 -12.74 -35.16 10.84
C VAL A 345 -11.84 -36.38 11.00
N VAL A 346 -10.53 -36.18 10.91
CA VAL A 346 -9.53 -37.20 11.23
C VAL A 346 -8.76 -36.73 12.44
N ASP A 347 -8.73 -37.56 13.48
CA ASP A 347 -8.00 -37.27 14.73
C ASP A 347 -8.40 -35.98 15.47
N GLY A 348 -9.63 -35.49 15.26
CA GLY A 348 -10.07 -34.23 15.83
C GLY A 348 -9.55 -33.01 15.07
N VAL A 349 -9.21 -33.15 13.79
CA VAL A 349 -8.98 -32.04 12.86
C VAL A 349 -9.96 -32.13 11.73
N LEU A 350 -10.67 -31.04 11.45
CA LEU A 350 -11.30 -30.83 10.16
C LEU A 350 -10.34 -30.00 9.30
N LYS A 351 -9.70 -30.63 8.32
CA LYS A 351 -8.93 -29.87 7.33
C LYS A 351 -9.88 -29.10 6.44
N SER A 352 -9.58 -27.81 6.28
CA SER A 352 -10.13 -27.00 5.21
C SER A 352 -9.13 -26.90 4.06
N ASN A 353 -9.60 -27.06 2.83
CA ASN A 353 -8.81 -26.77 1.63
C ASN A 353 -8.81 -25.28 1.25
N ASN A 354 -9.71 -24.48 1.82
CA ASN A 354 -9.81 -23.05 1.56
C ASN A 354 -9.60 -22.27 2.86
N GLU A 355 -8.96 -21.11 2.76
CA GLU A 355 -8.93 -20.18 3.88
C GLU A 355 -10.34 -19.73 4.26
N TYR A 356 -10.54 -19.43 5.54
CA TYR A 356 -11.75 -18.75 5.98
C TYR A 356 -11.61 -17.27 5.70
N ILE A 357 -12.46 -16.74 4.83
CA ILE A 357 -12.49 -15.32 4.47
C ILE A 357 -13.69 -14.68 5.16
N GLU A 358 -13.45 -13.63 5.94
CA GLU A 358 -14.48 -12.70 6.41
C GLU A 358 -14.36 -11.37 5.62
N ASP A 359 -15.37 -10.51 5.69
CA ASP A 359 -15.48 -9.24 4.96
C ASP A 359 -14.51 -8.12 5.45
N TYR A 360 -13.29 -8.50 5.89
CA TYR A 360 -12.29 -7.60 6.47
C TYR A 360 -10.90 -7.92 5.88
N PRO A 361 -10.42 -7.14 4.90
CA PRO A 361 -9.17 -7.46 4.21
C PRO A 361 -7.98 -7.35 5.17
N ILE A 362 -7.04 -8.28 5.03
CA ILE A 362 -5.69 -8.18 5.59
C ILE A 362 -4.72 -8.32 4.42
N SER A 363 -3.85 -7.32 4.24
CA SER A 363 -2.78 -7.40 3.25
C SER A 363 -1.87 -8.56 3.62
N THR A 364 -1.74 -9.55 2.73
CA THR A 364 -1.06 -10.81 3.05
C THR A 364 0.26 -10.89 2.31
N ASP A 365 1.35 -10.78 3.05
CA ASP A 365 2.72 -10.93 2.55
C ASP A 365 3.09 -12.41 2.39
N THR A 366 4.17 -12.72 1.68
CA THR A 366 4.85 -14.02 1.89
C THR A 366 5.43 -14.08 3.30
N ALA A 367 5.66 -15.28 3.84
CA ALA A 367 6.26 -15.43 5.17
C ALA A 367 7.65 -14.77 5.28
N GLN A 368 8.42 -14.71 4.19
CA GLN A 368 9.74 -14.10 4.18
C GLN A 368 9.67 -12.55 4.17
N GLU A 369 8.71 -11.97 3.44
CA GLU A 369 8.46 -10.53 3.47
C GLU A 369 7.91 -10.10 4.83
N ALA A 370 6.98 -10.88 5.39
CA ALA A 370 6.48 -10.68 6.74
C ALA A 370 7.63 -10.69 7.76
N TYR A 371 8.60 -11.61 7.64
CA TYR A 371 9.79 -11.61 8.49
C TYR A 371 10.54 -10.27 8.47
N ASN A 372 10.78 -9.71 7.28
CA ASN A 372 11.50 -8.45 7.14
C ASN A 372 10.69 -7.28 7.72
N ARG A 373 9.41 -7.18 7.35
CA ARG A 373 8.54 -6.09 7.76
C ARG A 373 8.25 -6.09 9.25
N VAL A 374 7.93 -7.24 9.84
CA VAL A 374 7.66 -7.35 11.29
C VAL A 374 8.87 -6.90 12.11
N LEU A 375 10.09 -7.32 11.74
CA LEU A 375 11.31 -6.88 12.42
C LEU A 375 11.58 -5.38 12.25
N GLN A 376 11.03 -4.75 11.23
CA GLN A 376 11.18 -3.32 10.98
C GLN A 376 10.08 -2.49 11.67
N GLU A 377 8.83 -2.93 11.58
CA GLU A 377 7.64 -2.11 11.83
C GLU A 377 6.97 -2.45 13.17
N ALA A 378 7.09 -3.67 13.71
CA ALA A 378 6.31 -4.08 14.87
C ALA A 378 6.74 -3.43 16.22
N GLY A 379 5.84 -3.46 17.20
CA GLY A 379 6.01 -2.90 18.54
C GLY A 379 5.76 -1.40 18.56
N ALA A 380 6.18 -0.72 19.63
CA ALA A 380 6.17 0.73 19.76
C ALA A 380 7.20 1.38 18.81
N SER A 381 7.09 1.10 17.52
CA SER A 381 8.10 1.35 16.49
C SER A 381 8.27 2.80 16.12
N TYR A 382 7.29 3.66 16.48
CA TYR A 382 7.47 5.10 16.44
C TYR A 382 8.74 5.52 17.19
N ASN A 383 9.01 4.90 18.34
CA ASN A 383 10.28 5.00 19.06
C ASN A 383 10.54 3.69 19.82
N ARG A 384 11.22 2.68 19.25
CA ARG A 384 11.57 1.48 20.03
C ARG A 384 12.51 1.83 21.18
N ASP A 385 12.31 1.23 22.34
CA ASP A 385 13.26 1.34 23.45
C ASP A 385 14.34 0.24 23.39
N ASN A 386 15.13 0.04 24.44
CA ASN A 386 16.25 -0.88 24.38
C ASN A 386 15.81 -2.34 24.38
N THR A 387 14.74 -2.68 25.11
CA THR A 387 14.17 -4.03 25.12
C THR A 387 13.66 -4.42 23.73
N ASP A 388 12.85 -3.58 23.09
CA ASP A 388 12.30 -3.91 21.77
C ASP A 388 13.42 -4.03 20.71
N LYS A 389 14.42 -3.14 20.76
CA LYS A 389 15.60 -3.21 19.88
C LYS A 389 16.36 -4.52 20.08
N ARG A 390 16.62 -4.90 21.34
CA ARG A 390 17.35 -6.13 21.67
C ARG A 390 16.57 -7.36 21.20
N VAL A 391 15.26 -7.44 21.44
CA VAL A 391 14.42 -8.56 21.00
C VAL A 391 14.47 -8.71 19.47
N VAL A 392 14.39 -7.60 18.73
CA VAL A 392 14.50 -7.61 17.27
C VAL A 392 15.90 -8.06 16.82
N ASP A 393 16.96 -7.58 17.49
CA ASP A 393 18.33 -7.98 17.20
C ASP A 393 18.58 -9.46 17.54
N ASP A 394 17.97 -9.97 18.61
CA ASP A 394 18.02 -11.39 18.97
C ASP A 394 17.42 -12.27 17.88
N VAL A 395 16.27 -11.86 17.32
CA VAL A 395 15.62 -12.59 16.23
C VAL A 395 16.44 -12.54 14.95
N LYS A 396 17.05 -11.39 14.63
CA LYS A 396 17.93 -11.24 13.45
C LYS A 396 19.16 -12.13 13.57
N ASN A 397 19.84 -12.06 14.71
CA ASN A 397 21.12 -12.73 14.92
C ASN A 397 21.00 -14.19 15.37
N GLY A 398 19.78 -14.64 15.73
CA GLY A 398 19.56 -15.96 16.31
C GLY A 398 20.17 -16.10 17.71
N THR A 399 20.23 -15.00 18.47
CA THR A 399 20.76 -14.99 19.84
C THR A 399 19.64 -15.11 20.87
N LEU A 400 19.99 -15.60 22.07
CA LEU A 400 19.05 -15.90 23.14
C LEU A 400 19.34 -15.04 24.37
N PRO A 401 18.31 -14.55 25.09
CA PRO A 401 18.52 -13.93 26.39
C PRO A 401 18.96 -14.99 27.42
N THR A 402 19.46 -14.53 28.57
CA THR A 402 19.87 -15.42 29.67
C THR A 402 19.17 -15.02 30.95
N GLY A 403 18.39 -15.93 31.53
CA GLY A 403 17.74 -15.76 32.82
C GLY A 403 18.61 -16.25 33.96
N ASN A 404 18.48 -15.62 35.13
CA ASN A 404 19.29 -15.94 36.31
C ASN A 404 19.03 -17.35 36.88
N LYS A 405 17.84 -17.93 36.65
CA LYS A 405 17.45 -19.27 37.11
C LYS A 405 17.33 -20.26 35.94
N SER A 406 16.75 -19.82 34.83
CA SER A 406 16.53 -20.62 33.61
C SER A 406 17.80 -20.84 32.79
N GLY A 407 18.81 -19.98 32.94
CA GLY A 407 19.99 -19.97 32.08
C GLY A 407 19.68 -19.40 30.69
N VAL A 408 20.43 -19.82 29.67
CA VAL A 408 20.25 -19.36 28.29
C VAL A 408 18.88 -19.80 27.75
N GLY A 409 18.17 -18.89 27.08
CA GLY A 409 16.95 -19.19 26.34
C GLY A 409 15.71 -18.44 26.81
N PHE A 410 15.63 -18.09 28.09
CA PHE A 410 14.44 -17.48 28.71
C PHE A 410 14.85 -16.52 29.81
N VAL A 411 14.05 -15.48 30.04
CA VAL A 411 14.19 -14.55 31.16
C VAL A 411 13.35 -15.00 32.36
N ASP A 412 13.78 -14.66 33.57
CA ASP A 412 13.06 -14.95 34.82
C ASP A 412 12.67 -13.66 35.57
N SER A 413 13.36 -12.56 35.27
CA SER A 413 13.10 -11.21 35.78
C SER A 413 13.44 -10.19 34.69
N PRO A 414 12.77 -9.02 34.64
CA PRO A 414 13.22 -7.91 33.80
C PRO A 414 14.70 -7.56 33.98
N ASN A 415 15.24 -7.73 35.21
CA ASN A 415 16.64 -7.43 35.53
C ASN A 415 17.65 -8.32 34.79
N ASP A 416 17.23 -9.48 34.29
CA ASP A 416 18.08 -10.38 33.50
C ASP A 416 18.51 -9.73 32.18
N VAL A 417 17.74 -8.75 31.71
CA VAL A 417 17.92 -8.10 30.41
C VAL A 417 17.95 -6.57 30.48
N GLY A 418 18.22 -6.01 31.66
CA GLY A 418 18.45 -4.57 31.88
C GLY A 418 17.34 -3.83 32.62
N GLY A 419 16.17 -4.44 32.83
CA GLY A 419 15.05 -3.84 33.53
C GLY A 419 14.32 -2.75 32.72
N TYR A 420 13.49 -1.96 33.41
CA TYR A 420 12.74 -0.88 32.78
C TYR A 420 13.65 0.25 32.28
N ASP A 421 13.47 0.64 31.02
CA ASP A 421 14.14 1.81 30.45
C ASP A 421 13.66 3.11 31.11
N SER A 422 14.56 4.08 31.22
CA SER A 422 14.21 5.48 31.50
C SER A 422 13.87 6.16 30.18
N LEU A 423 12.61 6.53 29.99
CA LEU A 423 12.11 7.19 28.77
C LEU A 423 11.96 8.69 29.01
N TYR A 424 12.45 9.51 28.08
CA TYR A 424 12.47 10.96 28.19
C TYR A 424 11.75 11.65 27.02
N GLY A 425 11.15 12.80 27.29
CA GLY A 425 10.47 13.60 26.28
C GLY A 425 10.03 14.96 26.82
N ASN A 426 10.01 15.95 25.95
CA ASN A 426 9.44 17.27 26.25
C ASN A 426 8.22 17.48 25.36
N SER A 427 7.11 17.88 25.97
CA SER A 427 5.89 18.22 25.24
C SER A 427 6.07 19.49 24.41
N GLN A 428 5.36 19.52 23.30
CA GLN A 428 5.21 20.73 22.50
C GLN A 428 4.18 21.65 23.17
N LEU A 429 4.15 22.92 22.78
CA LEU A 429 3.15 23.86 23.26
C LEU A 429 1.79 23.51 22.65
N ASP A 430 0.78 23.39 23.51
CA ASP A 430 -0.64 23.18 23.21
C ASP A 430 -1.39 24.17 24.12
N SER A 431 -1.88 25.25 23.52
CA SER A 431 -2.35 26.44 24.23
C SER A 431 -3.76 26.28 24.80
N ASP A 432 -4.60 25.42 24.21
CA ASP A 432 -5.97 25.15 24.68
C ASP A 432 -6.17 23.75 25.28
N ASN A 433 -5.11 22.93 25.31
CA ASN A 433 -5.06 21.59 25.88
C ASN A 433 -6.05 20.63 25.21
N ASP A 434 -6.07 20.65 23.88
CA ASP A 434 -6.89 19.77 23.07
C ASP A 434 -6.13 18.54 22.52
N GLY A 435 -4.84 18.44 22.85
CA GLY A 435 -3.97 17.33 22.49
C GLY A 435 -3.28 17.50 21.13
N ILE A 436 -3.46 18.63 20.46
CA ILE A 436 -2.80 19.01 19.20
C ILE A 436 -1.83 20.18 19.48
N PRO A 437 -0.56 20.10 19.04
CA PRO A 437 0.36 21.22 19.21
C PRO A 437 0.00 22.45 18.36
N ASP A 438 0.19 23.64 18.92
CA ASP A 438 -0.10 24.94 18.27
C ASP A 438 0.52 25.04 16.86
N ASP A 439 1.77 24.56 16.71
CA ASP A 439 2.49 24.60 15.44
C ASP A 439 1.77 23.75 14.37
N TRP A 440 1.30 22.56 14.74
CA TRP A 440 0.58 21.68 13.82
C TRP A 440 -0.78 22.26 13.45
N GLU A 441 -1.51 22.81 14.42
CA GLU A 441 -2.79 23.47 14.19
C GLU A 441 -2.68 24.63 13.21
N ASN A 442 -1.70 25.52 13.42
CA ASN A 442 -1.44 26.66 12.53
C ASN A 442 -1.12 26.20 11.10
N GLU A 443 -0.34 25.12 10.94
CA GLU A 443 -0.02 24.54 9.63
C GLU A 443 -1.25 23.93 8.93
N HIS A 444 -2.23 23.45 9.69
CA HIS A 444 -3.41 22.74 9.18
C HIS A 444 -4.70 23.59 9.18
N GLY A 445 -4.59 24.87 9.54
CA GLY A 445 -5.69 25.84 9.52
C GLY A 445 -6.69 25.68 10.68
N LEU A 446 -6.25 25.08 11.79
CA LEU A 446 -6.98 25.03 13.06
C LEU A 446 -6.64 26.25 13.92
N ASN A 447 -7.35 26.44 15.03
CA ASN A 447 -7.17 27.58 15.91
C ASN A 447 -6.59 27.12 17.26
N PRO A 448 -5.31 27.45 17.58
CA PRO A 448 -4.64 27.05 18.83
C PRO A 448 -5.22 27.60 20.14
N ASN A 449 -6.41 28.17 20.11
CA ASN A 449 -7.11 28.69 21.27
C ASN A 449 -8.59 28.24 21.29
N ASP A 450 -8.97 27.23 20.49
CA ASP A 450 -10.31 26.64 20.40
C ASP A 450 -10.27 25.11 20.41
N SER A 451 -10.21 24.54 21.62
CA SER A 451 -10.16 23.11 21.85
C SER A 451 -11.35 22.30 21.34
N SER A 452 -12.41 22.96 20.86
CA SER A 452 -13.53 22.27 20.23
C SER A 452 -13.20 21.76 18.82
N ASP A 453 -12.13 22.25 18.20
CA ASP A 453 -11.75 21.86 16.85
C ASP A 453 -10.99 20.52 16.77
N ALA A 454 -10.27 20.10 17.82
CA ALA A 454 -9.65 18.77 17.91
C ALA A 454 -10.61 17.61 17.60
N ILE A 455 -11.86 17.71 18.06
CA ILE A 455 -12.88 16.66 17.90
C ILE A 455 -13.76 16.85 16.66
N GLN A 456 -13.54 17.91 15.86
CA GLN A 456 -14.24 18.09 14.60
C GLN A 456 -13.77 17.06 13.58
N LEU A 457 -14.71 16.61 12.74
CA LEU A 457 -14.43 15.56 11.77
C LEU A 457 -13.83 16.13 10.48
N LYS A 458 -12.73 15.50 10.05
CA LYS A 458 -12.07 15.67 8.76
C LYS A 458 -11.99 14.30 8.08
N ASN A 459 -12.73 14.12 6.99
CA ASN A 459 -12.84 12.84 6.28
C ASN A 459 -13.22 11.64 7.17
N GLY A 460 -14.07 11.89 8.18
CA GLY A 460 -14.55 10.87 9.12
C GLY A 460 -13.67 10.64 10.37
N TYR A 461 -12.44 11.15 10.37
CA TYR A 461 -11.55 11.15 11.54
C TYR A 461 -11.64 12.46 12.30
N THR A 462 -11.46 12.46 13.63
CA THR A 462 -11.29 13.72 14.37
C THR A 462 -9.95 14.38 14.02
N ASN A 463 -9.82 15.70 14.13
CA ASN A 463 -8.57 16.40 13.85
C ASN A 463 -7.40 15.87 14.71
N ILE A 464 -7.64 15.53 15.97
CA ILE A 464 -6.63 14.93 16.85
C ILE A 464 -6.17 13.54 16.36
N GLU A 465 -7.08 12.76 15.75
CA GLU A 465 -6.70 11.49 15.11
C GLU A 465 -5.92 11.71 13.82
N VAL A 466 -6.25 12.74 13.04
CA VAL A 466 -5.47 13.13 11.85
C VAL A 466 -4.05 13.55 12.26
N TYR A 467 -3.91 14.39 13.30
CA TYR A 467 -2.62 14.74 13.88
C TYR A 467 -1.85 13.49 14.31
N ALA A 468 -2.46 12.63 15.13
CA ALA A 468 -1.79 11.45 15.65
C ALA A 468 -1.40 10.44 14.56
N ASN A 469 -2.13 10.36 13.45
CA ASN A 469 -1.74 9.54 12.30
C ASN A 469 -0.56 10.17 11.53
N SER A 470 -0.52 11.49 11.37
CA SER A 470 0.56 12.19 10.66
C SER A 470 1.94 12.00 11.31
N LEU A 471 1.98 11.75 12.63
CA LEU A 471 3.22 11.46 13.37
C LEU A 471 3.92 10.19 12.89
N VAL A 472 3.14 9.22 12.40
CA VAL A 472 3.64 7.87 12.05
C VAL A 472 3.62 7.60 10.54
N GLU A 473 2.90 8.41 9.75
CA GLU A 473 2.89 8.34 8.27
C GLU A 473 4.27 8.59 7.64
N ASN A 474 5.12 9.43 8.26
CA ASN A 474 6.43 9.81 7.72
C ASN A 474 7.58 8.82 8.01
N LYS A 475 7.29 7.65 8.62
CA LYS A 475 8.32 6.66 9.02
C LYS A 475 8.24 5.30 8.32
N ILE A 476 7.51 5.16 7.21
CA ILE A 476 7.73 4.04 6.27
C ILE A 476 9.11 4.25 5.60
N ASN A 477 10.18 3.97 6.34
CA ASN A 477 11.55 3.94 5.84
C ASN A 477 11.69 2.71 4.96
N LEU A 478 11.20 2.78 3.72
CA LEU A 478 11.59 1.79 2.72
C LEU A 478 13.13 1.70 2.72
N SER A 479 13.67 0.49 2.90
CA SER A 479 15.10 0.19 2.77
C SER A 479 15.49 0.35 1.29
N THR A 480 15.70 1.60 0.89
CA THR A 480 15.97 1.98 -0.50
C THR A 480 17.45 2.13 -0.80
N LYS A 481 18.32 1.92 0.20
CA LYS A 481 19.77 2.11 0.06
C LYS A 481 20.35 1.19 -1.01
N ASP A 482 20.06 -0.09 -0.93
CA ASP A 482 20.67 -1.10 -1.80
C ASP A 482 20.21 -0.93 -3.25
N ILE A 483 18.92 -0.64 -3.47
CA ILE A 483 18.40 -0.36 -4.82
C ILE A 483 18.96 0.95 -5.40
N LYS A 484 19.15 1.99 -4.58
CA LYS A 484 19.81 3.24 -5.00
C LYS A 484 21.30 3.03 -5.32
N GLU A 485 22.00 2.20 -4.54
CA GLU A 485 23.40 1.83 -4.81
C GLU A 485 23.52 0.99 -6.09
N LYS A 486 22.56 0.11 -6.37
CA LYS A 486 22.52 -0.67 -7.61
C LYS A 486 22.24 0.19 -8.84
N ILE A 487 21.33 1.16 -8.75
CA ILE A 487 21.10 2.13 -9.84
C ILE A 487 22.40 2.90 -10.11
N LYS A 488 23.07 3.41 -9.06
CA LYS A 488 24.39 4.08 -9.20
C LYS A 488 25.46 3.17 -9.81
N TYR A 489 25.48 1.89 -9.43
CA TYR A 489 26.40 0.91 -10.01
C TYR A 489 26.12 0.71 -11.51
N VAL A 490 24.85 0.62 -11.91
CA VAL A 490 24.47 0.51 -13.33
C VAL A 490 24.83 1.79 -14.10
N ASP A 491 24.66 2.97 -13.50
CA ASP A 491 25.08 4.26 -14.10
C ASP A 491 26.59 4.32 -14.37
N MET A 492 27.40 3.48 -13.71
CA MET A 492 28.85 3.36 -13.91
C MET A 492 29.25 2.28 -14.93
N LEU A 493 28.31 1.47 -15.43
CA LEU A 493 28.59 0.42 -16.42
C LEU A 493 28.65 1.01 -17.83
N ASN A 494 29.61 0.53 -18.62
CA ASN A 494 29.70 0.89 -20.04
C ASN A 494 28.84 -0.07 -20.87
N SER A 495 27.77 0.44 -21.49
CA SER A 495 26.85 -0.33 -22.34
C SER A 495 27.57 -1.13 -23.42
N ARG A 496 28.67 -0.59 -23.98
CA ARG A 496 29.48 -1.21 -25.05
C ARG A 496 30.16 -2.52 -24.67
N GLU A 497 30.30 -2.81 -23.38
CA GLU A 497 30.90 -4.07 -22.93
C GLU A 497 29.91 -5.24 -23.00
N TYR A 498 28.62 -4.98 -23.26
CA TYR A 498 27.55 -5.96 -23.14
C TYR A 498 26.73 -6.06 -24.44
N THR A 499 26.03 -7.19 -24.62
CA THR A 499 25.11 -7.35 -25.76
C THR A 499 23.87 -6.47 -25.59
N THR A 500 23.35 -5.94 -26.70
CA THR A 500 22.13 -5.11 -26.74
C THR A 500 20.94 -5.78 -26.02
N GLY A 501 20.75 -7.09 -26.20
CA GLY A 501 19.67 -7.84 -25.54
C GLY A 501 19.78 -7.87 -24.01
N SER A 502 20.98 -8.11 -23.48
CA SER A 502 21.19 -8.11 -22.02
C SER A 502 21.15 -6.70 -21.42
N TRP A 503 21.61 -5.70 -22.17
CA TRP A 503 21.58 -4.30 -21.73
C TRP A 503 20.16 -3.73 -21.67
N LYS A 504 19.33 -4.04 -22.68
CA LYS A 504 17.91 -3.67 -22.71
C LYS A 504 17.13 -4.24 -21.52
N ALA A 505 17.40 -5.50 -21.15
CA ALA A 505 16.78 -6.13 -19.99
C ALA A 505 17.18 -5.44 -18.66
N LEU A 506 18.44 -5.00 -18.55
CA LEU A 506 18.92 -4.23 -17.40
C LEU A 506 18.22 -2.87 -17.28
N MET A 507 18.10 -2.12 -18.37
CA MET A 507 17.46 -0.81 -18.35
C MET A 507 15.96 -0.89 -18.05
N ALA A 508 15.27 -1.95 -18.49
CA ALA A 508 13.89 -2.21 -18.11
C ALA A 508 13.73 -2.39 -16.59
N ALA A 509 14.61 -3.19 -15.96
CA ALA A 509 14.60 -3.39 -14.52
C ALA A 509 14.95 -2.10 -13.73
N VAL A 510 15.86 -1.27 -14.26
CA VAL A 510 16.20 0.04 -13.67
C VAL A 510 15.03 1.03 -13.74
N ASN A 511 14.26 1.04 -14.84
CA ASN A 511 13.11 1.93 -14.98
C ASN A 511 11.96 1.54 -14.04
N GLU A 512 11.71 0.25 -13.85
CA GLU A 512 10.73 -0.25 -12.88
C GLU A 512 11.13 0.16 -11.46
N ALA A 513 12.40 -0.02 -11.10
CA ALA A 513 12.93 0.40 -9.80
C ALA A 513 12.81 1.91 -9.55
N LYS A 514 13.04 2.74 -10.57
CA LYS A 514 12.83 4.20 -10.47
C LYS A 514 11.36 4.55 -10.26
N THR A 515 10.44 3.78 -10.84
CA THR A 515 8.99 3.92 -10.66
C THR A 515 8.58 3.59 -9.22
N VAL A 516 9.06 2.46 -8.69
CA VAL A 516 8.82 2.05 -7.29
C VAL A 516 9.40 3.07 -6.29
N LEU A 517 10.60 3.60 -6.54
CA LEU A 517 11.21 4.64 -5.69
C LEU A 517 10.47 5.99 -5.72
N GLY A 518 9.68 6.26 -6.77
CA GLY A 518 8.91 7.49 -6.94
C GLY A 518 7.46 7.40 -6.44
N ASN A 519 6.99 6.23 -6.02
CA ASN A 519 5.61 6.00 -5.60
C ASN A 519 5.49 5.98 -4.07
N ASN A 520 4.73 6.93 -3.51
CA ASN A 520 4.52 7.05 -2.06
C ASN A 520 3.62 5.96 -1.45
N LYS A 521 3.06 5.07 -2.28
CA LYS A 521 2.31 3.87 -1.87
C LYS A 521 3.11 2.59 -2.00
N SER A 522 4.34 2.65 -2.48
CA SER A 522 5.16 1.45 -2.63
C SER A 522 5.50 0.84 -1.27
N THR A 523 5.47 -0.49 -1.24
CA THR A 523 5.76 -1.32 -0.07
C THR A 523 7.23 -1.74 -0.06
N GLN A 524 7.70 -2.30 1.06
CA GLN A 524 9.05 -2.88 1.11
C GLN A 524 9.19 -4.07 0.15
N SER A 525 8.12 -4.85 -0.05
CA SER A 525 8.08 -5.93 -1.05
C SER A 525 8.31 -5.39 -2.46
N ASP A 526 7.67 -4.27 -2.83
CA ASP A 526 7.89 -3.64 -4.15
C ASP A 526 9.36 -3.25 -4.35
N VAL A 527 10.00 -2.73 -3.29
CA VAL A 527 11.41 -2.34 -3.28
C VAL A 527 12.33 -3.57 -3.38
N ASP A 528 12.05 -4.63 -2.62
CA ASP A 528 12.82 -5.87 -2.60
C ASP A 528 12.71 -6.63 -3.94
N ASN A 529 11.51 -6.68 -4.53
CA ASN A 529 11.24 -7.27 -5.84
C ASN A 529 11.96 -6.50 -6.95
N SER A 530 11.97 -5.17 -6.87
CA SER A 530 12.71 -4.32 -7.80
C SER A 530 14.23 -4.50 -7.66
N LEU A 531 14.74 -4.62 -6.42
CA LEU A 531 16.15 -4.93 -6.16
C LEU A 531 16.55 -6.31 -6.70
N SER A 532 15.70 -7.32 -6.50
CA SER A 532 15.88 -8.68 -7.04
C SER A 532 15.92 -8.68 -8.57
N SER A 533 15.02 -7.93 -9.20
CA SER A 533 14.96 -7.76 -10.65
C SER A 533 16.21 -7.09 -11.21
N ILE A 534 16.69 -6.01 -10.57
CA ILE A 534 17.95 -5.36 -10.96
C ILE A 534 19.14 -6.32 -10.78
N ASN A 535 19.25 -7.03 -9.65
CA ASN A 535 20.35 -7.99 -9.43
C ASN A 535 20.33 -9.13 -10.45
N THR A 536 19.15 -9.62 -10.81
CA THR A 536 18.97 -10.64 -11.86
C THR A 536 19.42 -10.12 -13.22
N ALA A 537 19.02 -8.89 -13.58
CA ALA A 537 19.39 -8.30 -14.85
C ALA A 537 20.89 -7.99 -14.93
N ILE A 538 21.52 -7.52 -13.83
CA ILE A 538 22.98 -7.36 -13.73
C ILE A 538 23.69 -8.71 -13.91
N SER A 539 23.20 -9.78 -13.27
CA SER A 539 23.79 -11.12 -13.39
C SER A 539 23.59 -11.73 -14.78
N GLY A 540 22.54 -11.31 -15.48
CA GLY A 540 22.22 -11.70 -16.86
C GLY A 540 22.96 -10.90 -17.93
N LEU A 541 23.87 -9.99 -17.55
CA LEU A 541 24.69 -9.26 -18.51
C LEU A 541 25.62 -10.20 -19.28
N ILE A 542 25.53 -10.17 -20.60
CA ILE A 542 26.38 -10.97 -21.50
C ILE A 542 27.43 -10.04 -22.10
N LYS A 543 28.72 -10.32 -21.88
CA LYS A 543 29.79 -9.52 -22.48
C LYS A 543 29.77 -9.67 -24.01
N GLY A 544 29.81 -8.55 -24.72
CA GLY A 544 30.01 -8.54 -26.17
C GLY A 544 31.38 -9.13 -26.50
N GLY A 545 31.43 -10.12 -27.38
CA GLY A 545 32.68 -10.67 -27.88
C GLY A 545 33.51 -9.61 -28.63
N SER A 546 34.82 -9.83 -28.70
CA SER A 546 35.85 -8.95 -29.29
C SER A 546 35.74 -8.72 -30.81
N GLU A 547 34.58 -8.34 -31.29
CA GLU A 547 34.46 -7.54 -32.49
C GLU A 547 34.32 -6.10 -32.01
N GLU A 548 35.14 -5.18 -32.52
CA GLU A 548 34.87 -3.76 -32.32
C GLU A 548 33.39 -3.54 -32.66
N PRO A 549 32.59 -2.93 -31.76
CA PRO A 549 31.21 -2.64 -32.08
C PRO A 549 31.25 -1.84 -33.38
N LYS A 550 30.56 -2.35 -34.42
CA LYS A 550 30.36 -1.58 -35.66
C LYS A 550 29.52 -0.37 -35.25
N SER A 551 30.19 0.70 -34.87
CA SER A 551 29.56 1.98 -34.62
C SER A 551 29.06 2.49 -35.96
N TYR A 552 27.76 2.75 -36.03
CA TYR A 552 27.11 3.35 -37.20
C TYR A 552 27.06 4.87 -36.99
N THR A 553 27.29 5.63 -38.07
CA THR A 553 26.95 7.05 -38.12
C THR A 553 25.52 7.24 -37.59
N GLY A 554 25.26 8.17 -36.66
CA GLY A 554 23.93 8.44 -36.11
C GLY A 554 23.47 7.66 -34.87
N ASP A 555 24.21 6.64 -34.41
CA ASP A 555 23.97 5.96 -33.13
C ASP A 555 24.78 6.69 -32.04
N ILE A 556 24.11 7.54 -31.26
CA ILE A 556 24.77 8.48 -30.34
C ILE A 556 24.69 8.04 -28.88
N ASP A 557 23.72 7.18 -28.53
CA ASP A 557 23.61 6.55 -27.21
C ASP A 557 24.28 5.16 -27.14
N LEU A 558 24.71 4.65 -28.29
CA LEU A 558 25.60 3.50 -28.46
C LEU A 558 24.96 2.17 -28.04
N ASP A 559 23.64 2.08 -28.19
CA ASP A 559 22.88 0.86 -27.97
C ASP A 559 22.97 -0.13 -29.16
N GLY A 560 23.56 0.33 -30.28
CA GLY A 560 23.80 -0.44 -31.50
C GLY A 560 22.73 -0.25 -32.57
N GLU A 561 21.74 0.61 -32.35
CA GLU A 561 20.66 0.94 -33.27
C GLU A 561 20.57 2.47 -33.48
N VAL A 562 20.12 2.92 -34.66
CA VAL A 562 19.85 4.36 -34.90
C VAL A 562 18.36 4.61 -34.71
N THR A 563 18.00 5.16 -33.56
CA THR A 563 16.61 5.28 -33.11
C THR A 563 16.16 6.73 -32.94
N ALA A 564 14.87 6.89 -32.64
CA ALA A 564 14.29 8.19 -32.39
C ALA A 564 14.79 8.79 -31.06
N SER A 565 15.32 7.96 -30.16
CA SER A 565 16.00 8.36 -28.91
C SER A 565 17.32 9.07 -29.20
N ASP A 566 18.11 8.57 -30.15
CA ASP A 566 19.32 9.24 -30.63
C ASP A 566 19.01 10.63 -31.18
N SER A 567 17.95 10.75 -31.98
CA SER A 567 17.53 12.07 -32.49
C SER A 567 17.16 13.03 -31.34
N ALA A 568 16.45 12.54 -30.32
CA ALA A 568 16.05 13.36 -29.17
C ALA A 568 17.25 13.82 -28.32
N LEU A 569 18.22 12.93 -28.09
CA LEU A 569 19.46 13.23 -27.37
C LEU A 569 20.30 14.27 -28.12
N LEU A 570 20.43 14.15 -29.45
CA LEU A 570 21.15 15.14 -30.24
C LEU A 570 20.40 16.48 -30.29
N PHE A 571 19.07 16.45 -30.37
CA PHE A 571 18.25 17.66 -30.38
C PHE A 571 18.43 18.48 -29.09
N GLN A 572 18.46 17.79 -27.95
CA GLN A 572 18.66 18.44 -26.65
C GLN A 572 20.09 19.02 -26.52
N TYR A 573 21.11 18.35 -27.09
CA TYR A 573 22.47 18.89 -27.21
C TYR A 573 22.52 20.16 -28.08
N VAL A 574 21.83 20.16 -29.22
CA VAL A 574 21.75 21.31 -30.14
C VAL A 574 21.02 22.49 -29.50
N LEU A 575 19.97 22.25 -28.71
CA LEU A 575 19.20 23.31 -28.02
C LEU A 575 19.89 23.89 -26.79
N ASN A 576 20.60 23.08 -25.99
CA ASN A 576 21.25 23.56 -24.77
C ASN A 576 22.46 22.69 -24.36
N LYS A 577 23.67 23.11 -24.76
CA LYS A 577 24.95 22.41 -24.50
C LYS A 577 25.29 22.18 -23.02
N SER A 578 24.59 22.83 -22.08
CA SER A 578 24.90 22.77 -20.63
C SER A 578 24.08 21.76 -19.83
N TYR A 579 23.08 21.11 -20.45
CA TYR A 579 22.08 20.30 -19.73
C TYR A 579 22.30 18.79 -19.80
N ILE A 580 23.25 18.30 -20.60
CA ILE A 580 23.53 16.87 -20.79
C ILE A 580 24.93 16.54 -20.25
N PRO A 581 25.09 15.54 -19.36
CA PRO A 581 26.40 15.04 -18.97
C PRO A 581 27.15 14.49 -20.21
N ILE A 582 28.38 14.97 -20.44
CA ILE A 582 29.23 14.62 -21.61
C ILE A 582 29.40 13.10 -21.80
N GLU A 583 29.18 12.30 -20.77
CA GLU A 583 29.34 10.84 -20.77
C GLU A 583 28.16 10.07 -21.37
N SER A 584 27.03 10.74 -21.69
CA SER A 584 25.80 10.10 -22.18
C SER A 584 25.58 10.18 -23.70
N VAL A 585 26.45 10.88 -24.45
CA VAL A 585 26.31 11.08 -25.90
C VAL A 585 27.70 11.06 -26.55
N ASP A 586 27.95 10.14 -27.50
CA ASP A 586 29.18 10.14 -28.30
C ASP A 586 29.00 10.92 -29.61
N LEU A 587 29.39 12.18 -29.56
CA LEU A 587 29.25 13.12 -30.67
C LEU A 587 30.18 12.83 -31.86
N LYS A 588 31.09 11.84 -31.75
CA LYS A 588 31.98 11.44 -32.84
C LYS A 588 31.23 10.99 -34.09
N TYR A 589 30.00 10.49 -33.93
CA TYR A 589 29.15 9.96 -35.00
C TYR A 589 27.92 10.83 -35.28
N ALA A 590 27.85 12.01 -34.67
CA ALA A 590 26.69 12.89 -34.73
C ALA A 590 26.69 13.84 -35.93
N ASP A 591 27.82 14.06 -36.61
CA ASP A 591 27.91 14.83 -37.85
C ASP A 591 27.61 13.92 -39.05
N ILE A 592 26.33 13.87 -39.44
CA ILE A 592 25.79 12.91 -40.40
C ILE A 592 26.01 13.37 -41.84
N ASP A 593 25.96 14.68 -42.09
CA ASP A 593 26.18 15.24 -43.43
C ASP A 593 27.64 15.58 -43.73
N HIS A 594 28.53 15.35 -42.74
CA HIS A 594 29.98 15.49 -42.80
C HIS A 594 30.46 16.93 -43.07
N ASN A 595 29.69 17.91 -42.61
CA ASN A 595 30.00 19.33 -42.77
C ASN A 595 30.89 19.89 -41.64
N ASN A 596 31.25 19.08 -40.63
CA ASN A 596 31.97 19.42 -39.40
C ASN A 596 31.21 20.34 -38.42
N VAL A 597 29.89 20.41 -38.52
CA VAL A 597 29.00 21.20 -37.67
C VAL A 597 27.85 20.31 -37.21
N ILE A 598 27.72 20.12 -35.90
CA ILE A 598 26.59 19.39 -35.31
C ILE A 598 25.43 20.37 -35.11
N ASP A 599 24.36 20.23 -35.89
CA ASP A 599 23.18 21.09 -35.81
C ASP A 599 21.84 20.33 -36.01
N SER A 600 20.75 21.08 -36.20
CA SER A 600 19.41 20.50 -36.37
C SER A 600 19.24 19.63 -37.62
N ILE A 601 20.14 19.75 -38.60
CA ILE A 601 20.14 18.96 -39.84
C ILE A 601 20.57 17.52 -39.52
N ASP A 602 21.59 17.34 -38.67
CA ASP A 602 22.02 16.02 -38.20
C ASP A 602 20.91 15.30 -37.41
N VAL A 603 20.24 16.05 -36.53
CA VAL A 603 19.07 15.57 -35.76
C VAL A 603 17.99 15.03 -36.71
N ALA A 604 17.74 15.74 -37.81
CA ALA A 604 16.75 15.36 -38.80
C ALA A 604 17.17 14.12 -39.60
N HIS A 605 18.47 13.93 -39.87
CA HIS A 605 18.96 12.73 -40.56
C HIS A 605 18.90 11.47 -39.70
N ILE A 606 19.27 11.56 -38.41
CA ILE A 606 19.12 10.47 -37.43
C ILE A 606 17.64 10.11 -37.30
N LEU A 607 16.80 11.12 -37.19
CA LEU A 607 15.36 10.94 -37.14
C LEU A 607 14.83 10.23 -38.39
N GLN A 608 15.20 10.71 -39.57
CA GLN A 608 14.76 10.11 -40.82
C GLN A 608 15.20 8.65 -40.95
N LYS A 609 16.39 8.29 -40.44
CA LYS A 609 16.85 6.90 -40.34
C LYS A 609 16.00 6.06 -39.39
N SER A 610 15.67 6.60 -38.22
CA SER A 610 14.84 5.90 -37.22
C SER A 610 13.42 5.61 -37.72
N LEU A 611 12.95 6.42 -38.66
CA LEU A 611 11.60 6.36 -39.21
C LEU A 611 11.52 5.60 -40.54
N ASP A 612 12.60 5.59 -41.31
CA ASP A 612 12.76 4.83 -42.54
C ASP A 612 14.10 4.07 -42.50
N SER A 613 14.04 2.78 -42.18
CA SER A 613 15.22 1.94 -42.08
C SER A 613 15.96 1.78 -43.41
N SER A 614 15.30 2.05 -44.55
CA SER A 614 15.91 2.04 -45.89
C SER A 614 16.71 3.31 -46.21
N TYR A 615 16.54 4.36 -45.40
CA TYR A 615 17.32 5.60 -45.50
C TYR A 615 18.80 5.30 -45.22
N ASN A 616 19.68 5.69 -46.14
CA ASN A 616 21.11 5.38 -46.05
C ASN A 616 21.91 6.61 -45.63
N ILE A 617 22.12 6.73 -44.32
CA ILE A 617 22.88 7.82 -43.70
C ILE A 617 24.37 7.79 -44.00
N GLU A 618 24.95 6.64 -44.37
CA GLU A 618 26.39 6.54 -44.68
C GLU A 618 26.76 7.14 -46.05
N ASN A 619 25.78 7.51 -46.88
CA ASN A 619 25.99 8.03 -48.24
C ASN A 619 25.60 9.50 -48.42
N ILE A 620 25.33 10.23 -47.33
CA ILE A 620 24.97 11.64 -47.39
C ILE A 620 26.25 12.46 -47.59
N THR A 621 26.36 13.15 -48.73
CA THR A 621 27.51 14.02 -49.05
C THR A 621 27.03 15.32 -49.74
N ASN A 622 26.95 16.42 -48.98
CA ASN A 622 27.33 17.82 -49.36
C ASN A 622 26.52 18.94 -48.68
N PRO A 623 27.15 20.12 -48.48
CA PRO A 623 26.67 21.21 -47.62
C PRO A 623 25.57 22.03 -48.29
N ILE A 624 24.45 22.25 -47.61
CA ILE A 624 23.43 23.20 -48.05
C ILE A 624 23.74 24.57 -47.46
N THR A 625 24.40 25.42 -48.26
CA THR A 625 24.52 26.85 -47.99
C THR A 625 23.16 27.53 -48.12
N THR A 626 22.85 28.33 -47.11
CA THR A 626 21.69 29.22 -47.00
C THR A 626 21.53 30.15 -48.21
N GLU A 627 20.35 30.18 -48.83
CA GLU A 627 19.85 31.42 -49.46
C GLU A 627 18.33 31.48 -49.45
N VAL A 628 17.82 32.50 -48.76
CA VAL A 628 16.43 32.94 -48.75
C VAL A 628 16.13 33.58 -50.09
N THR A 629 15.12 33.09 -50.83
CA THR A 629 14.38 33.95 -51.76
C THR A 629 12.88 33.71 -51.66
N THR A 630 12.20 34.78 -51.32
CA THR A 630 10.78 35.07 -51.49
C THR A 630 10.38 34.99 -52.96
N GLU A 631 9.33 34.24 -53.31
CA GLU A 631 8.15 34.77 -54.02
C GLU A 631 7.17 33.66 -54.41
N THR A 632 5.91 33.95 -54.10
CA THR A 632 4.68 33.22 -54.37
C THR A 632 4.32 33.15 -55.85
N SER A 633 3.82 32.01 -56.34
CA SER A 633 2.56 31.98 -57.11
C SER A 633 2.05 30.56 -57.37
N THR A 634 0.80 30.40 -56.97
CA THR A 634 -0.27 29.46 -57.31
C THR A 634 -0.31 28.82 -58.72
N GLU A 635 -0.88 27.60 -58.72
CA GLU A 635 -1.62 26.89 -59.79
C GLU A 635 -0.89 25.91 -60.74
N ASN A 636 -0.95 24.62 -60.37
CA ASN A 636 -1.56 23.50 -61.11
C ASN A 636 -1.20 22.21 -60.33
N ILE A 637 -1.95 21.82 -59.29
CA ILE A 637 -3.10 20.89 -59.36
C ILE A 637 -2.98 19.89 -60.52
N GLU A 638 -2.04 18.96 -60.40
CA GLU A 638 -2.28 17.60 -60.85
C GLU A 638 -2.76 16.77 -59.65
N THR A 639 -3.88 16.11 -59.89
CA THR A 639 -4.58 15.18 -59.01
C THR A 639 -3.62 14.25 -58.29
N VAL A 640 -3.52 14.43 -56.97
CA VAL A 640 -2.99 13.40 -56.09
C VAL A 640 -4.19 12.62 -55.53
N THR A 641 -4.21 11.35 -55.89
CA THR A 641 -5.16 10.30 -55.47
C THR A 641 -5.09 10.10 -53.95
N GLU A 642 -6.12 9.46 -53.36
CA GLU A 642 -6.16 9.09 -51.92
C GLU A 642 -4.89 8.39 -51.40
N GLU A 643 -4.06 7.84 -52.30
CA GLU A 643 -2.81 7.13 -52.02
C GLU A 643 -1.66 8.05 -51.54
N SER A 644 -1.61 9.33 -51.93
CA SER A 644 -0.56 10.25 -51.44
C SER A 644 -0.80 10.78 -50.04
N THR A 645 -2.06 10.80 -49.61
CA THR A 645 -2.42 11.22 -48.26
C THR A 645 -2.13 10.09 -47.27
N SER A 646 -2.28 8.83 -47.69
CA SER A 646 -1.79 7.65 -46.96
C SER A 646 -0.26 7.64 -46.83
N GLN A 647 0.49 8.01 -47.88
CA GLN A 647 1.96 8.14 -47.81
C GLN A 647 2.42 9.36 -46.98
N ALA A 648 1.62 10.43 -46.92
CA ALA A 648 1.87 11.59 -46.06
C ALA A 648 1.52 11.33 -44.58
N LEU A 649 0.54 10.47 -44.30
CA LEU A 649 0.18 10.01 -42.94
C LEU A 649 1.13 8.90 -42.46
N GLU A 650 1.67 8.05 -43.35
CA GLU A 650 2.90 7.29 -43.09
C GLU A 650 4.09 8.23 -42.86
N LYS A 651 4.14 9.38 -43.57
CA LYS A 651 5.16 10.44 -43.40
C LYS A 651 5.06 11.32 -42.15
N ILE A 652 3.89 11.41 -41.53
CA ILE A 652 3.65 12.12 -40.25
C ILE A 652 3.67 11.13 -39.08
N GLY A 653 3.38 9.86 -39.34
CA GLY A 653 3.95 8.73 -38.58
C GLY A 653 5.48 8.64 -38.70
N SER A 654 6.10 9.41 -39.61
CA SER A 654 7.54 9.60 -39.75
C SER A 654 8.02 11.06 -39.68
N LEU A 655 7.68 11.72 -38.58
CA LEU A 655 8.37 12.90 -38.07
C LEU A 655 8.30 12.91 -36.52
N ASN A 656 9.45 12.83 -35.86
CA ASN A 656 9.58 13.03 -34.41
C ASN A 656 10.00 14.47 -34.14
N ILE A 657 9.19 15.23 -33.42
CA ILE A 657 9.57 16.54 -32.90
C ILE A 657 9.46 16.44 -31.39
N GLY A 658 10.61 16.59 -30.73
CA GLY A 658 10.82 16.33 -29.33
C GLY A 658 10.11 17.28 -28.37
N ASP A 659 9.83 16.68 -27.22
CA ASP A 659 9.90 17.16 -25.85
C ASP A 659 8.99 18.32 -25.44
N LEU A 660 8.10 18.07 -24.47
CA LEU A 660 7.60 18.99 -23.45
C LEU A 660 6.69 18.18 -22.50
N SER A 661 6.90 18.30 -21.19
CA SER A 661 5.98 17.81 -20.15
C SER A 661 5.55 18.97 -19.24
N GLY A 662 4.35 18.89 -18.62
CA GLY A 662 4.12 19.52 -17.32
C GLY A 662 3.29 20.82 -17.22
N TYR A 663 2.05 20.85 -17.70
CA TYR A 663 1.08 21.88 -17.27
C TYR A 663 -0.29 21.26 -16.96
N LYS A 664 -0.76 21.39 -15.72
CA LYS A 664 -2.17 21.23 -15.36
C LYS A 664 -2.84 22.60 -15.38
N LEU A 665 -4.05 22.69 -15.92
CA LEU A 665 -4.92 23.84 -15.72
C LEU A 665 -5.52 23.74 -14.31
N THR A 666 -5.04 24.57 -13.38
CA THR A 666 -5.53 24.62 -11.99
C THR A 666 -6.64 25.64 -11.76
N GLU A 667 -7.03 26.41 -12.78
CA GLU A 667 -8.13 27.39 -12.73
C GLU A 667 -9.00 27.29 -14.00
N GLU A 668 -10.26 27.71 -13.92
CA GLU A 668 -11.11 27.87 -15.11
C GLU A 668 -10.43 28.84 -16.09
N TYR A 669 -10.14 28.35 -17.29
CA TYR A 669 -9.60 29.21 -18.32
C TYR A 669 -10.75 29.88 -19.07
N SER A 670 -10.93 31.18 -18.84
CA SER A 670 -11.91 32.00 -19.55
C SER A 670 -11.23 33.05 -20.42
N LYS A 671 -11.53 33.06 -21.73
CA LYS A 671 -11.08 34.11 -22.66
C LYS A 671 -11.97 34.17 -23.90
N ASP A 672 -12.30 35.39 -24.35
CA ASP A 672 -13.02 35.68 -25.61
C ASP A 672 -14.35 34.92 -25.81
N GLY A 673 -15.12 34.67 -24.73
CA GLY A 673 -16.41 33.97 -24.75
C GLY A 673 -16.33 32.44 -24.69
N PHE A 674 -15.14 31.90 -24.42
CA PHE A 674 -14.87 30.48 -24.25
C PHE A 674 -14.36 30.17 -22.84
N ILE A 675 -14.93 29.15 -22.21
CA ILE A 675 -14.56 28.69 -20.86
C ILE A 675 -14.25 27.21 -20.88
N LEU A 676 -13.05 26.81 -20.43
CA LEU A 676 -12.63 25.42 -20.20
C LEU A 676 -12.65 25.08 -18.70
N ARG A 677 -13.22 23.93 -18.35
CA ARG A 677 -13.35 23.46 -16.95
C ARG A 677 -13.03 21.97 -16.81
N GLY A 678 -12.26 21.59 -15.78
CA GLY A 678 -12.03 20.19 -15.39
C GLY A 678 -10.57 19.85 -15.06
N ALA A 679 -10.37 18.76 -14.32
CA ALA A 679 -9.04 18.20 -14.05
C ALA A 679 -8.59 17.35 -15.26
N MET A 680 -7.67 17.87 -16.05
CA MET A 680 -7.06 17.17 -17.19
C MET A 680 -5.55 17.26 -17.16
N ASP A 681 -4.90 16.11 -17.34
CA ASP A 681 -3.45 15.98 -17.46
C ASP A 681 -3.05 15.89 -18.93
N ASN A 682 -1.90 16.49 -19.25
CA ASN A 682 -1.30 16.64 -20.58
C ASN A 682 -1.93 17.70 -21.49
N ILE A 683 -2.17 18.92 -20.99
CA ILE A 683 -2.31 20.10 -21.85
C ILE A 683 -1.03 20.90 -21.75
N ILE A 684 -0.31 21.05 -22.87
CA ILE A 684 0.79 22.00 -22.97
C ILE A 684 0.27 23.27 -23.63
N ASN A 685 0.23 24.35 -22.86
CA ASN A 685 0.01 25.69 -23.37
C ASN A 685 1.34 26.24 -23.90
N ILE A 686 1.61 26.03 -25.18
CA ILE A 686 2.61 26.82 -25.92
C ILE A 686 2.05 28.24 -26.03
N GLY A 687 2.51 29.13 -25.15
CA GLY A 687 2.19 30.55 -25.19
C GLY A 687 2.28 31.10 -26.62
N ASN A 688 1.47 32.12 -26.92
CA ASN A 688 1.31 32.79 -28.22
C ASN A 688 2.17 32.22 -29.36
N SER A 689 1.64 31.23 -30.09
CA SER A 689 2.09 31.05 -31.47
C SER A 689 1.74 32.29 -32.28
N PRO A 690 2.56 32.65 -33.29
CA PRO A 690 2.27 33.75 -34.19
C PRO A 690 0.92 33.53 -34.89
N LYS A 691 0.13 34.60 -34.98
CA LYS A 691 -1.20 34.65 -35.57
C LYS A 691 -1.23 34.03 -36.97
N VAL A 692 -2.19 33.14 -37.23
CA VAL A 692 -2.63 32.81 -38.60
C VAL A 692 -3.97 33.50 -38.86
N ILE A 693 -4.02 34.36 -39.87
CA ILE A 693 -5.25 34.92 -40.43
C ILE A 693 -5.36 34.41 -41.86
N TYR A 694 -6.49 33.78 -42.21
CA TYR A 694 -6.97 33.78 -43.59
C TYR A 694 -8.51 33.93 -43.58
N ASN A 695 -8.98 35.08 -44.07
CA ASN A 695 -10.39 35.45 -44.27
C ASN A 695 -11.38 35.37 -43.09
N GLY A 696 -10.91 35.81 -41.92
CA GLY A 696 -11.66 36.76 -41.07
C GLY A 696 -12.79 36.21 -40.21
N SER A 697 -12.58 35.66 -39.01
CA SER A 697 -11.37 35.62 -38.19
C SER A 697 -11.55 34.43 -37.24
N ILE A 698 -10.78 33.37 -37.50
CA ILE A 698 -10.74 32.13 -36.74
C ILE A 698 -9.83 32.35 -35.52
N TYR A 699 -10.36 32.10 -34.32
CA TYR A 699 -9.56 32.05 -33.11
C TYR A 699 -9.16 30.60 -32.89
N SER A 700 -8.10 30.12 -33.57
CA SER A 700 -7.54 28.80 -33.27
C SER A 700 -6.52 28.91 -32.15
N LYS A 701 -6.64 28.06 -31.13
CA LYS A 701 -5.62 27.90 -30.10
C LYS A 701 -5.14 26.45 -30.12
N ASN A 702 -3.86 26.24 -30.36
CA ASN A 702 -3.27 24.90 -30.30
C ASN A 702 -3.14 24.48 -28.84
N ILE A 703 -3.76 23.36 -28.51
CA ILE A 703 -3.52 22.63 -27.26
C ILE A 703 -2.94 21.29 -27.68
N LEU A 704 -1.65 21.06 -27.40
CA LEU A 704 -1.01 19.77 -27.62
C LEU A 704 -1.28 18.89 -26.40
N PHE A 705 -1.81 17.68 -26.64
CA PHE A 705 -1.86 16.65 -25.62
C PHE A 705 -0.85 15.55 -25.89
N VAL A 706 -0.02 15.27 -24.89
CA VAL A 706 0.92 14.16 -24.91
C VAL A 706 0.46 13.15 -23.86
N ASN A 707 -0.40 12.22 -24.28
CA ASN A 707 -0.79 10.96 -23.63
C ASN A 707 -1.56 11.04 -22.30
N ASN A 708 -2.77 11.60 -22.29
CA ASN A 708 -3.80 11.08 -21.39
C ASN A 708 -5.18 11.04 -22.04
N HIS A 709 -5.97 10.13 -21.50
CA HIS A 709 -7.21 9.62 -22.04
C HIS A 709 -8.25 10.75 -22.15
N PHE A 710 -8.92 10.77 -23.29
CA PHE A 710 -9.87 11.78 -23.71
C PHE A 710 -11.20 11.73 -22.90
N TYR A 711 -11.19 12.01 -21.60
CA TYR A 711 -12.38 11.93 -20.74
C TYR A 711 -12.78 13.27 -20.14
N ASN A 712 -13.95 13.80 -20.52
CA ASN A 712 -14.67 14.91 -19.87
C ASN A 712 -14.10 16.32 -20.05
N ILE A 713 -13.74 16.72 -21.28
CA ILE A 713 -13.45 18.14 -21.57
C ILE A 713 -14.78 18.87 -21.51
N ASN A 714 -14.98 19.70 -20.48
CA ASN A 714 -16.15 20.58 -20.42
C ASN A 714 -15.79 21.91 -21.06
N PHE A 715 -16.63 22.36 -21.98
CA PHE A 715 -16.49 23.68 -22.58
C PHE A 715 -17.84 24.32 -22.87
N LYS A 716 -17.88 25.64 -22.73
CA LYS A 716 -19.05 26.46 -23.05
C LYS A 716 -18.79 27.30 -24.29
N CYS A 717 -19.77 27.34 -25.20
CA CYS A 717 -19.72 28.14 -26.43
C CYS A 717 -20.91 29.09 -26.47
N ASP A 718 -20.65 30.40 -26.36
CA ASP A 718 -21.70 31.42 -26.33
C ASP A 718 -22.26 31.79 -27.73
N ASP A 719 -21.72 31.21 -28.81
CA ASP A 719 -22.12 31.42 -30.22
C ASP A 719 -22.17 30.10 -31.03
N LYS A 720 -22.57 30.11 -32.32
CA LYS A 720 -22.50 28.90 -33.18
C LYS A 720 -21.04 28.53 -33.44
N CYS A 721 -20.66 27.27 -33.18
CA CYS A 721 -19.29 26.81 -33.34
C CYS A 721 -19.17 25.37 -33.84
N THR A 722 -17.98 25.05 -34.37
CA THR A 722 -17.57 23.71 -34.82
C THR A 722 -16.32 23.29 -34.04
N LEU A 723 -16.27 22.04 -33.58
CA LEU A 723 -15.13 21.42 -32.90
C LEU A 723 -14.36 20.50 -33.85
N GLY A 724 -13.03 20.58 -33.87
CA GLY A 724 -12.14 19.66 -34.60
C GLY A 724 -11.10 19.00 -33.67
N LEU A 725 -10.86 17.70 -33.84
CA LEU A 725 -9.95 16.89 -33.01
C LEU A 725 -9.00 16.05 -33.86
N LEU A 726 -7.67 16.11 -33.64
CA LEU A 726 -6.65 15.26 -34.26
C LEU A 726 -6.24 14.13 -33.32
N ILE A 727 -6.40 12.88 -33.74
CA ILE A 727 -6.38 11.72 -32.84
C ILE A 727 -5.44 10.59 -33.32
N GLY A 728 -4.70 9.97 -32.41
CA GLY A 728 -3.77 8.85 -32.63
C GLY A 728 -4.12 7.58 -31.86
N ASN A 729 -3.76 6.44 -32.46
CA ASN A 729 -3.94 5.06 -31.96
C ASN A 729 -5.42 4.67 -31.72
N VAL A 730 -6.10 4.28 -32.79
CA VAL A 730 -7.53 3.89 -32.78
C VAL A 730 -7.65 2.46 -33.29
N ASN A 731 -7.38 1.46 -32.45
CA ASN A 731 -7.47 0.05 -32.88
C ASN A 731 -8.84 -0.56 -32.51
N ASN A 732 -9.52 -1.12 -33.52
CA ASN A 732 -10.80 -1.86 -33.57
C ASN A 732 -12.11 -1.08 -33.80
N ASN A 733 -13.00 -1.72 -34.56
CA ASN A 733 -14.21 -1.19 -35.23
C ASN A 733 -15.39 -0.75 -34.32
N ASP A 734 -15.19 -0.58 -33.01
CA ASP A 734 -16.27 -0.26 -32.06
C ASP A 734 -16.11 1.10 -31.36
N ASN A 735 -15.24 1.98 -31.86
CA ASN A 735 -14.97 3.27 -31.23
C ASN A 735 -16.01 4.36 -31.57
N TYR A 736 -16.43 5.13 -30.56
CA TYR A 736 -17.35 6.25 -30.72
C TYR A 736 -16.94 7.48 -29.89
N ILE A 737 -17.17 8.66 -30.45
CA ILE A 737 -17.08 9.94 -29.74
C ILE A 737 -18.50 10.48 -29.53
N ARG A 738 -18.85 10.82 -28.29
CA ARG A 738 -20.13 11.42 -27.90
C ARG A 738 -19.93 12.84 -27.44
N VAL A 739 -20.81 13.73 -27.91
CA VAL A 739 -20.97 15.09 -27.38
C VAL A 739 -22.31 15.15 -26.65
N ILE A 740 -22.26 15.57 -25.39
CA ILE A 740 -23.39 15.57 -24.45
C ILE A 740 -23.58 17.00 -23.94
N ASP A 741 -24.83 17.47 -23.90
CA ASP A 741 -25.18 18.76 -23.29
C ASP A 741 -25.23 18.58 -21.77
N ASN A 742 -24.43 19.36 -21.04
CA ASN A 742 -24.29 19.27 -19.58
C ASN A 742 -25.55 19.73 -18.82
N ASN A 743 -26.40 20.56 -19.42
CA ASN A 743 -27.61 21.06 -18.76
C ASN A 743 -28.78 20.08 -18.84
N THR A 744 -28.92 19.38 -19.96
CA THR A 744 -30.02 18.42 -20.21
C THR A 744 -29.57 16.96 -20.02
N ASN A 745 -28.26 16.72 -20.03
CA ASN A 745 -27.61 15.40 -20.06
C ASN A 745 -28.07 14.53 -21.26
N GLU A 746 -28.61 15.16 -22.31
CA GLU A 746 -29.00 14.50 -23.54
C GLU A 746 -27.83 14.43 -24.53
N LEU A 747 -27.80 13.36 -25.32
CA LEU A 747 -26.79 13.14 -26.35
C LEU A 747 -27.07 14.07 -27.54
N VAL A 748 -26.13 14.98 -27.81
CA VAL A 748 -26.21 15.91 -28.93
C VAL A 748 -25.79 15.23 -30.24
N LYS A 749 -24.68 14.49 -30.22
CA LYS A 749 -24.15 13.77 -31.39
C LYS A 749 -23.29 12.58 -31.00
N THR A 750 -23.35 11.49 -31.77
CA THR A 750 -22.40 10.36 -31.73
C THR A 750 -21.79 10.19 -33.10
N GLU A 751 -20.46 10.13 -33.18
CA GLU A 751 -19.72 9.84 -34.40
C GLU A 751 -19.08 8.45 -34.30
N ARG A 752 -19.35 7.57 -35.28
CA ARG A 752 -18.69 6.27 -35.46
C ARG A 752 -17.78 6.37 -36.68
N ASN A 753 -16.51 6.71 -36.44
CA ASN A 753 -15.41 6.71 -37.41
C ASN A 753 -15.75 7.15 -38.85
N GLU A 754 -15.94 8.45 -39.07
CA GLU A 754 -15.45 9.09 -40.30
C GLU A 754 -14.21 9.94 -39.93
N ILE A 755 -13.06 9.27 -39.83
CA ILE A 755 -11.78 9.94 -39.63
C ILE A 755 -11.25 10.33 -41.00
N LYS A 756 -11.20 11.62 -41.31
CA LYS A 756 -10.48 12.13 -42.49
C LYS A 756 -9.13 12.65 -42.04
N ASN A 757 -8.05 11.99 -42.47
CA ASN A 757 -6.68 12.41 -42.21
C ASN A 757 -6.32 12.55 -40.73
N GLY A 758 -6.88 11.69 -39.86
CA GLY A 758 -6.66 11.75 -38.41
C GLY A 758 -7.57 12.74 -37.66
N TYR A 759 -8.44 13.48 -38.37
CA TYR A 759 -9.33 14.48 -37.77
C TYR A 759 -10.80 14.04 -37.67
N VAL A 760 -11.48 14.47 -36.60
CA VAL A 760 -12.94 14.36 -36.37
C VAL A 760 -13.54 15.75 -36.19
N TYR A 761 -14.67 16.04 -36.85
CA TYR A 761 -15.36 17.33 -36.79
C TYR A 761 -16.81 17.22 -36.27
N VAL A 762 -17.21 18.11 -35.37
CA VAL A 762 -18.55 18.12 -34.75
C VAL A 762 -19.13 19.53 -34.75
N GLU A 763 -20.30 19.72 -35.37
CA GLU A 763 -21.07 20.97 -35.28
C GLU A 763 -21.88 21.02 -33.97
N LEU A 764 -21.88 22.17 -33.30
CA LEU A 764 -22.47 22.33 -31.97
C LEU A 764 -23.68 23.28 -31.96
N PRO A 765 -24.73 22.97 -31.16
CA PRO A 765 -25.87 23.86 -30.95
C PRO A 765 -25.47 25.20 -30.32
N TYR A 766 -26.26 26.24 -30.60
CA TYR A 766 -26.04 27.60 -30.10
C TYR A 766 -26.26 27.71 -28.57
N GLY A 767 -25.29 28.27 -27.84
CA GLY A 767 -25.42 28.68 -26.44
C GLY A 767 -25.35 27.56 -25.38
N GLY A 768 -24.77 26.41 -25.70
CA GLY A 768 -24.72 25.25 -24.80
C GLY A 768 -23.43 25.09 -23.98
N ASP A 769 -23.52 24.28 -22.92
CA ASP A 769 -22.42 23.77 -22.11
C ASP A 769 -22.28 22.28 -22.42
N PHE A 770 -21.11 21.82 -22.88
CA PHE A 770 -20.95 20.48 -23.45
C PHE A 770 -19.78 19.72 -22.83
N ARG A 771 -19.91 18.38 -22.81
CA ARG A 771 -18.81 17.46 -22.53
C ARG A 771 -18.60 16.45 -23.65
N ILE A 772 -17.33 16.11 -23.90
CA ILE A 772 -16.91 15.08 -24.86
C ILE A 772 -16.54 13.80 -24.10
N ALA A 773 -17.04 12.66 -24.57
CA ALA A 773 -16.70 11.35 -24.05
C ALA A 773 -16.38 10.37 -25.18
N THR A 774 -15.32 9.58 -25.02
CA THR A 774 -15.01 8.40 -25.85
C THR A 774 -15.27 7.11 -25.05
N ASN A 775 -15.40 5.98 -25.75
CA ASN A 775 -15.50 4.66 -25.12
C ASN A 775 -14.18 3.90 -24.99
N GLN A 776 -13.07 4.46 -25.49
CA GLN A 776 -11.74 3.91 -25.30
C GLN A 776 -10.88 4.84 -24.45
N TYR A 777 -10.44 4.26 -23.34
CA TYR A 777 -9.18 4.59 -22.69
C TYR A 777 -8.06 4.44 -23.75
N ASP A 778 -6.94 5.16 -23.81
CA ASP A 778 -5.86 5.02 -24.83
C ASP A 778 -6.02 5.76 -26.17
N THR A 779 -7.14 6.45 -26.41
CA THR A 779 -7.26 7.39 -27.52
C THR A 779 -6.46 8.67 -27.23
N ILE A 780 -5.43 8.98 -28.03
CA ILE A 780 -4.55 10.15 -27.84
C ILE A 780 -4.99 11.28 -28.76
N CYS A 781 -5.16 12.50 -28.26
CA CYS A 781 -5.43 13.65 -29.12
C CYS A 781 -4.21 14.56 -29.23
N TYR A 782 -3.61 14.64 -30.41
CA TYR A 782 -2.46 15.51 -30.61
C TYR A 782 -2.87 16.99 -30.73
N ARG A 783 -4.13 17.31 -31.07
CA ARG A 783 -4.58 18.70 -31.26
C ARG A 783 -6.10 18.88 -31.20
N MET A 784 -6.55 19.96 -30.57
CA MET A 784 -7.95 20.42 -30.58
C MET A 784 -8.07 21.82 -31.20
N ASP A 785 -9.03 22.00 -32.11
CA ASP A 785 -9.35 23.28 -32.76
C ASP A 785 -10.84 23.63 -32.57
N LEU A 786 -11.14 24.89 -32.23
CA LEU A 786 -12.51 25.40 -32.13
C LEU A 786 -12.74 26.52 -33.14
N TYR A 787 -13.81 26.41 -33.92
CA TYR A 787 -14.14 27.34 -35.00
C TYR A 787 -15.41 28.09 -34.66
N LYS A 788 -15.32 29.42 -34.53
CA LYS A 788 -16.49 30.29 -34.40
C LYS A 788 -17.07 30.56 -35.79
N ASN A 789 -18.33 30.21 -35.99
CA ASN A 789 -19.01 30.46 -37.25
C ASN A 789 -19.53 31.90 -37.25
N ILE A 790 -19.02 32.74 -38.16
CA ILE A 790 -19.49 34.13 -38.28
C ILE A 790 -20.68 34.15 -39.24
N ASN A 791 -21.86 34.32 -38.65
CA ASN A 791 -23.23 34.60 -39.15
C ASN A 791 -24.26 33.51 -38.83
#